data_AF-A0A561WEB8-F1
#
_entry.id   AF-A0A561WEB8-F1
#
_cell.length_a   1.000
_cell.length_b   1.000
_cell.length_c   1.000
_cell.angle_alpha   90.00
_cell.angle_beta   90.00
_cell.angle_gamma   90.00
#
_symmetry.space_group_name_H-M   'P 1'
#
loop_
_entity.id
_entity.type
_entity.pdbx_description
1 polymer ?
#
loop_
_entity_poly.entity_id
_entity_poly.type
_entity_poly.pdbx_seq_one_letter_code
_entity_poly.pdbx_strand_id
1 'polypeptide(L)'
;MRRRVTAGLASAAAALLAAGVVTAPASAAPAAEPTPGADKAKHGKDNLPDPKADQQRELKKQAIADLLSGKAKLQTRNGSKVIQVKEDLFVEYQQAPKTDPIFTMLVEFGDKTDPRTGGAAGPVRNQIPQPDRNWDGGATDDNSTLWRSDFNRAHFQDMMFGPGESMRDFYFQQSGGRYTVSGDVSDWVKVPYNEARYGSNAISEADGYWNFVKDSATSWYNAQVAAGKTQAQIKEYLAQFDIWDRYDFDGDGNFNEADGYIDHFQAVHAGEGEEAGGGAEGEDAIWSHRWAAFPNLAGSAGPAGNLSGGVQIGDTGMWIRDYTTEPENGGLGVFAHEYGHDLGLPDYYDTAGGDNGVGFWSLMASGSWLGHGTEDIGSTPGYMDPYSKLFLGWLNYSTVEYGKGSTQVTLGPAGDSDGPKAQAVVVNLPSQTQTTSYNTPFGGSYEWWGGSADDLNNTLTRQLDLTGATSASITAKASYDIEEDYDYVYAEVSTNGGASWTSLSNSLIDAGETGVDGSTSGNWVDLTYDLSAYAGQTVQFRYRYQTDGGVHLAGVFLDNVSLVKNGATAWTDDAETLDAAWTAKGFTRMTGSITDVYPRFYIAENRTYFGYDDTLRTGGYNYGFTNTRPNWVERFSNHQGMLVWYVNYAYGDNNTSQHPGYGLNLPVDVRPDKINVGGQGTISNRRNGFDATFSLYAKPAQTFHRNGVAVTLPELAPNPIFSDKGIAKYWTSGNAWNSVKVAGTGTTIQILKQGTNPTDDMVVKVSN
;
A
#
# COMPACT_ATOMS: atom_id res chain seq x y z
N MET A 1 22.56 -12.30 44.96
CA MET A 1 22.58 -13.60 45.67
C MET A 1 21.28 -13.75 46.47
N ARG A 2 20.37 -14.63 46.01
CA ARG A 2 19.11 -15.15 46.65
C ARG A 2 18.12 -15.45 45.51
N ARG A 3 18.03 -16.71 45.06
CA ARG A 3 17.09 -17.79 45.47
C ARG A 3 15.65 -17.58 44.95
N ARG A 4 15.32 -18.40 43.95
CA ARG A 4 13.97 -18.89 43.58
C ARG A 4 13.22 -19.40 44.82
N VAL A 5 11.89 -19.25 44.89
CA VAL A 5 10.90 -20.35 45.09
C VAL A 5 9.51 -19.90 44.59
N THR A 6 8.92 -20.86 43.89
CA THR A 6 7.60 -21.14 43.31
C THR A 6 6.32 -20.96 44.17
N ALA A 7 5.21 -20.82 43.42
CA ALA A 7 3.90 -21.48 43.56
C ALA A 7 2.81 -20.93 44.51
N GLY A 8 1.57 -20.93 44.01
CA GLY A 8 0.38 -21.08 44.86
C GLY A 8 -0.91 -20.45 44.35
N LEU A 9 -1.65 -21.18 43.52
CA LEU A 9 -3.05 -20.95 43.14
C LEU A 9 -4.04 -21.42 44.23
N ALA A 10 -5.29 -20.93 44.11
CA ALA A 10 -6.56 -21.35 44.76
C ALA A 10 -6.93 -20.61 46.08
N SER A 11 -8.17 -20.20 46.36
CA SER A 11 -9.45 -20.85 46.03
C SER A 11 -10.67 -19.94 46.33
N ALA A 12 -11.75 -20.15 45.55
CA ALA A 12 -13.15 -20.33 45.98
C ALA A 12 -13.94 -19.14 46.60
N ALA A 13 -15.26 -18.96 46.44
CA ALA A 13 -16.38 -19.58 45.70
C ALA A 13 -17.63 -18.72 46.08
N ALA A 14 -18.46 -18.23 45.15
CA ALA A 14 -19.64 -18.87 44.51
C ALA A 14 -21.01 -18.59 45.19
N ALA A 15 -22.03 -18.56 44.32
CA ALA A 15 -23.46 -18.89 44.49
C ALA A 15 -24.46 -17.70 44.43
N LEU A 16 -25.61 -17.74 43.74
CA LEU A 16 -26.25 -18.56 42.69
C LEU A 16 -27.69 -18.02 42.51
N LEU A 17 -28.34 -18.26 41.35
CA LEU A 17 -29.78 -18.56 41.08
C LEU A 17 -30.09 -18.20 39.60
N ALA A 18 -30.09 -19.11 38.60
CA ALA A 18 -31.11 -20.12 38.18
C ALA A 18 -32.46 -19.49 37.77
N ALA A 19 -33.16 -19.78 36.65
CA ALA A 19 -33.25 -20.89 35.68
C ALA A 19 -33.89 -20.36 34.35
N GLY A 20 -33.95 -21.03 33.19
CA GLY A 20 -33.71 -22.43 32.83
C GLY A 20 -33.59 -22.64 31.31
N VAL A 21 -33.16 -23.84 30.92
CA VAL A 21 -32.75 -24.24 29.56
C VAL A 21 -33.73 -25.29 29.02
N VAL A 22 -34.20 -25.10 27.79
CA VAL A 22 -34.77 -26.16 26.96
C VAL A 22 -33.64 -26.76 26.13
N THR A 23 -33.39 -28.06 26.30
CA THR A 23 -32.35 -28.80 25.59
C THR A 23 -32.79 -29.11 24.15
N ALA A 24 -32.03 -28.64 23.16
CA ALA A 24 -31.99 -29.20 21.81
C ALA A 24 -30.64 -29.92 21.63
N PRO A 25 -30.59 -31.08 20.93
CA PRO A 25 -29.38 -31.88 20.83
C PRO A 25 -28.30 -31.12 20.04
N ALA A 26 -27.09 -31.09 20.61
CA ALA A 26 -25.90 -30.62 19.92
C ALA A 26 -25.60 -31.57 18.74
N SER A 27 -25.96 -31.14 17.53
CA SER A 27 -25.32 -31.68 16.33
C SER A 27 -23.90 -31.14 16.34
N ALA A 28 -22.92 -32.03 16.40
CA ALA A 28 -21.51 -31.69 16.26
C ALA A 28 -21.34 -30.81 15.01
N ALA A 29 -20.75 -29.63 15.19
CA ALA A 29 -20.29 -28.81 14.07
C ALA A 29 -19.25 -29.66 13.31
N PRO A 30 -19.38 -29.84 11.99
CA PRO A 30 -18.34 -30.50 11.22
C PRO A 30 -17.04 -29.71 11.36
N ALA A 31 -15.96 -30.45 11.61
CA ALA A 31 -14.61 -29.92 11.71
C ALA A 31 -14.26 -29.14 10.45
N ALA A 32 -13.57 -28.01 10.62
CA ALA A 32 -12.91 -27.34 9.52
C ALA A 32 -11.85 -28.30 8.95
N GLU A 33 -12.01 -28.65 7.67
CA GLU A 33 -11.10 -29.51 6.91
C GLU A 33 -10.10 -28.67 6.08
N PRO A 34 -8.94 -29.25 5.67
CA PRO A 34 -7.66 -28.55 5.46
C PRO A 34 -7.46 -27.96 4.04
N THR A 35 -6.65 -26.89 3.92
CA THR A 35 -6.44 -26.06 2.70
C THR A 35 -5.01 -26.15 2.13
N PRO A 36 -4.81 -26.67 0.88
CA PRO A 36 -3.74 -26.50 -0.14
C PRO A 36 -3.33 -25.21 -0.90
N GLY A 37 -2.02 -24.88 -0.98
CA GLY A 37 -1.35 -24.37 -2.19
C GLY A 37 -1.09 -22.86 -2.28
N ALA A 38 -1.79 -22.18 -3.18
CA ALA A 38 -1.67 -20.73 -3.39
C ALA A 38 -2.57 -19.89 -2.44
N ASP A 39 -3.44 -20.55 -1.67
CA ASP A 39 -4.28 -19.95 -0.61
C ASP A 39 -3.73 -20.24 0.80
N LYS A 40 -2.50 -20.78 0.93
CA LYS A 40 -1.94 -21.26 2.21
C LYS A 40 -1.15 -20.21 2.99
N ALA A 41 -0.43 -19.32 2.33
CA ALA A 41 0.30 -18.30 3.03
C ALA A 41 -0.67 -17.20 3.48
N LYS A 42 -0.54 -16.72 4.72
CA LYS A 42 -1.15 -15.44 5.08
C LYS A 42 -0.60 -14.44 4.06
N HIS A 43 -1.46 -13.68 3.38
CA HIS A 43 -0.98 -12.67 2.43
C HIS A 43 0.06 -11.79 3.13
N GLY A 44 1.31 -11.88 2.66
CA GLY A 44 2.32 -10.87 2.90
C GLY A 44 1.91 -9.55 2.25
N LYS A 45 2.66 -8.49 2.52
CA LYS A 45 2.43 -7.20 1.87
C LYS A 45 3.43 -7.06 0.73
N ASP A 46 2.93 -6.90 -0.50
CA ASP A 46 3.79 -6.67 -1.67
C ASP A 46 4.39 -5.25 -1.63
N ASN A 47 3.64 -4.25 -1.10
CA ASN A 47 4.21 -2.93 -0.79
C ASN A 47 4.36 -2.72 0.73
N LEU A 48 5.59 -2.79 1.23
CA LEU A 48 5.89 -2.63 2.66
C LEU A 48 5.95 -1.14 3.07
N PRO A 49 5.57 -0.80 4.33
CA PRO A 49 5.44 0.59 4.77
C PRO A 49 6.75 1.39 4.65
N ASP A 50 6.64 2.59 4.07
CA ASP A 50 7.70 3.58 4.00
C ASP A 50 7.10 4.99 4.07
N PRO A 51 7.31 5.73 5.17
CA PRO A 51 6.87 7.12 5.34
C PRO A 51 7.00 8.03 4.12
N LYS A 52 8.16 7.99 3.45
CA LYS A 52 8.43 8.88 2.31
C LYS A 52 7.58 8.50 1.10
N ALA A 53 7.49 7.21 0.80
CA ALA A 53 6.64 6.71 -0.28
C ALA A 53 5.15 6.97 0.01
N ASP A 54 4.73 6.84 1.27
CA ASP A 54 3.36 7.06 1.71
C ASP A 54 2.97 8.53 1.58
N GLN A 55 3.82 9.44 2.06
CA GLN A 55 3.64 10.88 1.91
C GLN A 55 3.56 11.28 0.44
N GLN A 56 4.48 10.79 -0.41
CA GLN A 56 4.49 11.07 -1.84
C GLN A 56 3.18 10.63 -2.51
N ARG A 57 2.66 9.46 -2.14
CA ARG A 57 1.41 8.91 -2.67
C ARG A 57 0.20 9.74 -2.25
N GLU A 58 0.11 10.19 -1.01
CA GLU A 58 -0.97 11.09 -0.57
C GLU A 58 -0.91 12.46 -1.26
N LEU A 59 0.28 13.05 -1.40
CA LEU A 59 0.48 14.29 -2.14
C LEU A 59 0.04 14.12 -3.61
N LYS A 60 0.34 12.98 -4.22
CA LYS A 60 -0.06 12.67 -5.59
C LYS A 60 -1.56 12.48 -5.76
N LYS A 61 -2.23 11.83 -4.81
CA LYS A 61 -3.71 11.79 -4.76
C LYS A 61 -4.29 13.20 -4.71
N GLN A 62 -3.80 14.05 -3.81
CA GLN A 62 -4.25 15.43 -3.68
C GLN A 62 -4.04 16.22 -4.98
N ALA A 63 -2.86 16.10 -5.59
CA ALA A 63 -2.52 16.74 -6.86
C ALA A 63 -3.48 16.32 -8.00
N ILE A 64 -3.82 15.03 -8.10
CA ILE A 64 -4.78 14.51 -9.09
C ILE A 64 -6.17 15.09 -8.84
N ALA A 65 -6.63 15.11 -7.58
CA ALA A 65 -7.95 15.68 -7.26
C ALA A 65 -8.02 17.18 -7.58
N ASP A 66 -6.95 17.93 -7.30
CA ASP A 66 -6.87 19.35 -7.64
C ASP A 66 -6.79 19.58 -9.15
N LEU A 67 -6.11 18.71 -9.89
CA LEU A 67 -6.08 18.74 -11.36
C LEU A 67 -7.48 18.46 -11.94
N LEU A 68 -8.14 17.38 -11.49
CA LEU A 68 -9.47 16.99 -11.97
C LEU A 68 -10.55 18.03 -11.66
N SER A 69 -10.46 18.69 -10.51
CA SER A 69 -11.38 19.77 -10.11
C SER A 69 -11.03 21.13 -10.72
N GLY A 70 -9.89 21.25 -11.42
CA GLY A 70 -9.40 22.49 -12.02
C GLY A 70 -8.82 23.51 -11.02
N LYS A 71 -8.60 23.10 -9.75
CA LYS A 71 -7.91 23.91 -8.73
C LYS A 71 -6.43 24.06 -9.02
N ALA A 72 -5.81 23.04 -9.59
CA ALA A 72 -4.42 23.04 -10.01
C ALA A 72 -4.29 22.84 -11.53
N LYS A 73 -3.11 23.14 -12.06
CA LYS A 73 -2.77 22.98 -13.48
C LYS A 73 -1.40 22.35 -13.61
N LEU A 74 -1.20 21.62 -14.71
CA LEU A 74 0.12 21.11 -15.06
C LEU A 74 1.06 22.26 -15.43
N GLN A 75 2.24 22.23 -14.84
CA GLN A 75 3.36 23.13 -15.12
C GLN A 75 4.50 22.31 -15.69
N THR A 76 5.36 22.91 -16.52
CA THR A 76 6.58 22.23 -16.99
C THR A 76 7.77 22.75 -16.21
N ARG A 77 8.53 21.85 -15.57
CA ARG A 77 9.76 22.15 -14.86
C ARG A 77 10.80 21.09 -15.24
N ASN A 78 11.95 21.54 -15.75
CA ASN A 78 13.09 20.69 -16.07
C ASN A 78 12.76 19.38 -16.84
N GLY A 79 11.86 19.47 -17.83
CA GLY A 79 11.46 18.32 -18.66
C GLY A 79 10.27 17.53 -18.13
N SER A 80 9.95 17.65 -16.84
CA SER A 80 8.79 17.04 -16.19
C SER A 80 7.57 17.96 -16.18
N LYS A 81 6.38 17.37 -16.20
CA LYS A 81 5.12 18.01 -15.87
C LYS A 81 4.82 17.79 -14.40
N VAL A 82 4.77 18.89 -13.66
CA VAL A 82 4.52 18.89 -12.23
C VAL A 82 3.18 19.55 -11.93
N ILE A 83 2.60 19.16 -10.80
CA ILE A 83 1.44 19.82 -10.20
C ILE A 83 1.92 20.47 -8.91
N GLN A 84 1.76 21.78 -8.82
CA GLN A 84 2.10 22.52 -7.61
C GLN A 84 0.94 22.41 -6.61
N VAL A 85 1.19 21.77 -5.47
CA VAL A 85 0.18 21.59 -4.41
C VAL A 85 0.28 22.65 -3.32
N LYS A 86 1.48 23.22 -3.10
CA LYS A 86 1.75 24.38 -2.21
C LYS A 86 2.87 25.25 -2.80
N GLU A 87 3.13 26.42 -2.22
CA GLU A 87 4.08 27.44 -2.75
C GLU A 87 5.42 26.84 -3.19
N ASP A 88 5.99 25.92 -2.39
CA ASP A 88 7.26 25.23 -2.68
C ASP A 88 7.12 23.69 -2.59
N LEU A 89 5.98 23.13 -3.02
CA LEU A 89 5.78 21.69 -3.03
C LEU A 89 5.18 21.25 -4.36
N PHE A 90 5.94 20.42 -5.07
CA PHE A 90 5.61 19.92 -6.39
C PHE A 90 5.43 18.41 -6.37
N VAL A 91 4.48 17.94 -7.18
CA VAL A 91 4.29 16.52 -7.46
C VAL A 91 4.59 16.30 -8.93
N GLU A 92 5.54 15.42 -9.23
CA GLU A 92 5.74 14.94 -10.58
C GLU A 92 4.56 14.09 -11.04
N TYR A 93 4.01 14.42 -12.22
CA TYR A 93 2.80 13.77 -12.72
C TYR A 93 2.93 13.19 -14.12
N GLN A 94 3.55 13.89 -15.06
CA GLN A 94 3.84 13.36 -16.40
C GLN A 94 5.26 13.72 -16.79
N GLN A 95 5.90 12.91 -17.61
CA GLN A 95 7.18 13.26 -18.21
C GLN A 95 7.05 13.31 -19.74
N ALA A 96 8.01 13.94 -20.40
CA ALA A 96 8.29 13.60 -21.80
C ALA A 96 8.56 12.08 -21.91
N PRO A 97 8.57 11.47 -23.11
CA PRO A 97 8.97 10.07 -23.26
C PRO A 97 10.23 9.77 -22.44
N LYS A 98 10.06 8.99 -21.35
CA LYS A 98 11.09 8.70 -20.36
C LYS A 98 11.56 7.26 -20.53
N THR A 99 12.84 7.01 -20.28
CA THR A 99 13.38 5.66 -20.16
C THR A 99 14.15 5.58 -18.85
N ASP A 100 13.61 4.84 -17.89
CA ASP A 100 14.25 4.69 -16.59
C ASP A 100 15.27 3.55 -16.57
N PRO A 101 16.44 3.76 -15.97
CA PRO A 101 17.46 2.74 -15.82
C PRO A 101 17.18 1.86 -14.58
N ILE A 102 17.09 0.56 -14.79
CA ILE A 102 16.94 -0.44 -13.72
C ILE A 102 18.26 -1.18 -13.55
N PHE A 103 18.69 -1.34 -12.30
CA PHE A 103 19.81 -2.19 -11.96
C PHE A 103 19.34 -3.43 -11.19
N THR A 104 19.51 -4.60 -11.80
CA THR A 104 19.04 -5.88 -11.23
C THR A 104 20.22 -6.75 -10.83
N MET A 105 20.22 -7.24 -9.59
CA MET A 105 21.15 -8.26 -9.12
C MET A 105 20.47 -9.63 -9.10
N LEU A 106 21.13 -10.64 -9.68
CA LEU A 106 20.71 -12.04 -9.55
C LEU A 106 21.44 -12.68 -8.37
N VAL A 107 20.70 -13.28 -7.44
CA VAL A 107 21.21 -13.64 -6.11
C VAL A 107 20.87 -15.09 -5.76
N GLU A 108 21.90 -15.92 -5.60
CA GLU A 108 21.76 -17.28 -5.08
C GLU A 108 22.25 -17.38 -3.63
N PHE A 109 21.76 -18.37 -2.88
CA PHE A 109 22.03 -18.47 -1.46
C PHE A 109 23.26 -19.34 -1.14
N GLY A 110 23.81 -19.07 0.04
CA GLY A 110 24.93 -19.79 0.62
C GLY A 110 24.51 -20.96 1.49
N ASP A 111 25.46 -21.44 2.29
CA ASP A 111 25.30 -22.59 3.19
C ASP A 111 25.40 -22.24 4.67
N LYS A 112 25.73 -20.98 5.01
CA LYS A 112 25.72 -20.55 6.41
C LYS A 112 24.29 -20.44 6.91
N THR A 113 24.06 -20.90 8.12
CA THR A 113 22.76 -20.80 8.78
C THR A 113 22.83 -19.77 9.92
N ASP A 114 21.72 -19.08 10.15
CA ASP A 114 21.52 -18.30 11.36
C ASP A 114 20.84 -19.18 12.42
N PRO A 115 21.40 -19.32 13.64
CA PRO A 115 20.79 -20.14 14.68
C PRO A 115 19.36 -19.76 15.06
N ARG A 116 18.92 -18.52 14.74
CA ARG A 116 17.56 -18.03 15.02
C ARG A 116 16.53 -18.57 14.03
N THR A 117 16.93 -18.82 12.78
CA THR A 117 16.02 -19.24 11.70
C THR A 117 16.28 -20.67 11.23
N GLY A 118 17.53 -21.15 11.28
CA GLY A 118 17.88 -22.51 10.85
C GLY A 118 17.82 -22.64 9.33
N GLY A 119 16.92 -23.51 8.83
CA GLY A 119 16.68 -23.74 7.40
C GLY A 119 17.67 -24.68 6.70
N ALA A 120 17.30 -25.11 5.48
CA ALA A 120 18.17 -25.87 4.58
C ALA A 120 19.18 -24.94 3.89
N ALA A 121 20.26 -25.49 3.32
CA ALA A 121 21.23 -24.70 2.56
C ALA A 121 20.69 -24.38 1.15
N GLY A 122 21.05 -23.23 0.59
CA GLY A 122 20.51 -22.77 -0.68
C GLY A 122 19.17 -22.02 -0.53
N PRO A 123 18.33 -22.00 -1.58
CA PRO A 123 18.54 -22.66 -2.88
C PRO A 123 19.64 -21.98 -3.72
N VAL A 124 20.16 -22.71 -4.70
CA VAL A 124 20.92 -22.09 -5.80
C VAL A 124 20.09 -22.16 -7.07
N ARG A 125 20.39 -21.27 -8.02
CA ARG A 125 19.64 -21.17 -9.28
C ARG A 125 19.47 -22.51 -10.00
N ASN A 126 18.41 -22.62 -10.79
CA ASN A 126 18.02 -23.74 -11.63
C ASN A 126 17.76 -25.04 -10.85
N GLN A 127 17.25 -24.91 -9.61
CA GLN A 127 16.88 -26.05 -8.76
C GLN A 127 15.37 -26.26 -8.61
N ILE A 128 14.56 -25.35 -9.17
CA ILE A 128 13.10 -25.50 -9.21
C ILE A 128 12.75 -26.78 -10.00
N PRO A 129 11.97 -27.71 -9.41
CA PRO A 129 11.59 -28.96 -10.08
C PRO A 129 10.83 -28.70 -11.38
N GLN A 130 11.13 -29.49 -12.41
CA GLN A 130 10.37 -29.43 -13.67
C GLN A 130 8.91 -29.87 -13.41
N PRO A 131 7.91 -29.05 -13.79
CA PRO A 131 6.50 -29.40 -13.61
C PRO A 131 6.09 -30.58 -14.50
N ASP A 132 5.17 -31.41 -14.01
CA ASP A 132 4.61 -32.53 -14.77
C ASP A 132 3.56 -32.03 -15.77
N ARG A 133 3.97 -31.94 -17.03
CA ARG A 133 3.11 -31.55 -18.16
C ARG A 133 2.48 -32.75 -18.87
N ASN A 134 2.62 -33.98 -18.35
CA ASN A 134 1.93 -35.15 -18.90
C ASN A 134 0.53 -35.26 -18.28
N TRP A 135 -0.44 -34.54 -18.84
CA TRP A 135 -1.80 -34.39 -18.29
C TRP A 135 -2.63 -35.68 -18.33
N ASP A 136 -2.29 -36.63 -17.47
CA ASP A 136 -2.97 -37.92 -17.35
C ASP A 136 -4.12 -37.90 -16.34
N GLY A 137 -4.37 -36.73 -15.72
CA GLY A 137 -5.38 -36.50 -14.70
C GLY A 137 -4.89 -36.80 -13.28
N GLY A 138 -3.59 -37.11 -13.12
CA GLY A 138 -2.93 -37.40 -11.87
C GLY A 138 -2.64 -36.18 -11.01
N ALA A 139 -2.31 -36.41 -9.75
CA ALA A 139 -2.05 -35.37 -8.76
C ALA A 139 -0.75 -34.58 -8.98
N THR A 140 0.13 -35.07 -9.87
CA THR A 140 1.36 -34.40 -10.25
C THR A 140 1.14 -33.38 -11.37
N ASP A 141 0.04 -33.48 -12.12
CA ASP A 141 -0.30 -32.55 -13.19
C ASP A 141 -0.20 -31.10 -12.74
N ASP A 142 0.65 -30.34 -13.41
CA ASP A 142 0.92 -28.94 -13.12
C ASP A 142 0.76 -28.13 -14.41
N ASN A 143 -0.06 -27.08 -14.38
CA ASN A 143 -0.13 -26.06 -15.44
C ASN A 143 -0.16 -24.64 -14.85
N SER A 144 0.32 -24.49 -13.61
CA SER A 144 0.39 -23.21 -12.90
C SER A 144 1.84 -22.72 -12.76
N THR A 145 2.80 -23.63 -12.57
CA THR A 145 4.18 -23.26 -12.26
C THR A 145 4.91 -22.79 -13.53
N LEU A 146 5.40 -21.55 -13.55
CA LEU A 146 6.33 -21.08 -14.59
C LEU A 146 7.68 -21.77 -14.39
N TRP A 147 8.22 -22.37 -15.44
CA TRP A 147 9.47 -23.11 -15.36
C TRP A 147 10.32 -23.01 -16.63
N ARG A 148 11.64 -22.95 -16.46
CA ARG A 148 12.65 -23.05 -17.53
C ARG A 148 13.80 -23.92 -17.04
N SER A 149 14.52 -24.53 -17.99
CA SER A 149 15.69 -25.34 -17.66
C SER A 149 16.93 -24.52 -17.28
N ASP A 150 16.95 -23.22 -17.61
CA ASP A 150 18.06 -22.32 -17.30
C ASP A 150 17.62 -20.84 -17.22
N PHE A 151 17.38 -20.36 -16.00
CA PHE A 151 17.18 -18.96 -15.61
C PHE A 151 18.52 -18.22 -15.53
N ASN A 152 19.18 -18.07 -16.68
CA ASN A 152 20.43 -17.32 -16.78
C ASN A 152 20.21 -15.81 -16.95
N ARG A 153 21.29 -15.03 -16.87
CA ARG A 153 21.26 -13.58 -17.09
C ARG A 153 20.58 -13.16 -18.40
N ALA A 154 20.80 -13.90 -19.49
CA ALA A 154 20.22 -13.54 -20.79
C ALA A 154 18.68 -13.68 -20.79
N HIS A 155 18.14 -14.63 -20.04
CA HIS A 155 16.70 -14.74 -19.85
C HIS A 155 16.11 -13.49 -19.18
N PHE A 156 16.67 -13.05 -18.05
CA PHE A 156 16.19 -11.86 -17.36
C PHE A 156 16.40 -10.59 -18.20
N GLN A 157 17.53 -10.47 -18.90
CA GLN A 157 17.78 -9.35 -19.81
C GLN A 157 16.72 -9.26 -20.92
N ASP A 158 16.31 -10.41 -21.48
CA ASP A 158 15.27 -10.47 -22.52
C ASP A 158 13.86 -10.20 -21.96
N MET A 159 13.51 -10.81 -20.83
CA MET A 159 12.22 -10.58 -20.17
C MET A 159 12.04 -9.13 -19.72
N MET A 160 13.11 -8.47 -19.27
CA MET A 160 13.02 -7.09 -18.81
C MET A 160 13.15 -6.08 -19.94
N PHE A 161 14.11 -6.28 -20.86
CA PHE A 161 14.54 -5.24 -21.81
C PHE A 161 14.55 -5.67 -23.27
N GLY A 162 14.12 -6.90 -23.56
CA GLY A 162 14.05 -7.48 -24.88
C GLY A 162 13.12 -6.72 -25.84
N PRO A 163 13.19 -7.02 -27.15
CA PRO A 163 12.35 -6.37 -28.16
C PRO A 163 10.94 -6.98 -28.28
N GLY A 164 10.66 -8.08 -27.57
CA GLY A 164 9.37 -8.76 -27.56
C GLY A 164 8.53 -8.43 -26.33
N GLU A 165 7.65 -9.35 -25.95
CA GLU A 165 6.88 -9.29 -24.70
C GLU A 165 7.86 -9.24 -23.51
N SER A 166 7.97 -8.05 -22.91
CA SER A 166 9.00 -7.71 -21.92
C SER A 166 8.53 -6.56 -21.04
N MET A 167 9.19 -6.27 -19.91
CA MET A 167 8.83 -5.12 -19.09
C MET A 167 8.93 -3.81 -19.87
N ARG A 168 9.99 -3.69 -20.68
CA ARG A 168 10.19 -2.57 -21.59
C ARG A 168 8.99 -2.37 -22.53
N ASP A 169 8.57 -3.42 -23.23
CA ASP A 169 7.42 -3.34 -24.12
C ASP A 169 6.13 -3.09 -23.34
N PHE A 170 5.87 -3.83 -22.26
CA PHE A 170 4.68 -3.68 -21.43
C PHE A 170 4.49 -2.22 -20.98
N TYR A 171 5.50 -1.61 -20.37
CA TYR A 171 5.44 -0.22 -19.90
C TYR A 171 5.36 0.78 -21.06
N PHE A 172 5.99 0.48 -22.21
CA PHE A 172 5.85 1.29 -23.42
C PHE A 172 4.41 1.29 -23.95
N GLN A 173 3.79 0.11 -24.10
CA GLN A 173 2.41 -0.01 -24.57
C GLN A 173 1.42 0.58 -23.56
N GLN A 174 1.57 0.25 -22.28
CA GLN A 174 0.70 0.69 -21.20
C GLN A 174 0.66 2.21 -21.07
N SER A 175 1.81 2.88 -21.25
CA SER A 175 1.93 4.34 -21.19
C SER A 175 1.63 5.05 -22.53
N GLY A 176 1.36 4.33 -23.62
CA GLY A 176 1.19 4.93 -24.94
C GLY A 176 2.46 5.63 -25.44
N GLY A 177 3.63 5.03 -25.17
CA GLY A 177 4.94 5.51 -25.59
C GLY A 177 5.52 6.66 -24.76
N ARG A 178 4.91 7.00 -23.61
CA ARG A 178 5.39 8.06 -22.70
C ARG A 178 6.43 7.58 -21.70
N TYR A 179 6.53 6.28 -21.49
CA TYR A 179 7.38 5.70 -20.46
C TYR A 179 7.82 4.31 -20.87
N THR A 180 9.07 3.95 -20.62
CA THR A 180 9.59 2.60 -20.76
C THR A 180 10.80 2.42 -19.85
N VAL A 181 11.37 1.22 -19.82
CA VAL A 181 12.50 0.88 -18.96
C VAL A 181 13.66 0.34 -19.78
N SER A 182 14.87 0.57 -19.28
CA SER A 182 16.11 -0.01 -19.78
C SER A 182 16.99 -0.37 -18.59
N GLY A 183 18.10 -1.07 -18.78
CA GLY A 183 18.93 -1.41 -17.64
C GLY A 183 19.92 -2.53 -17.91
N ASP A 184 20.49 -3.04 -16.82
CA ASP A 184 21.42 -4.14 -16.83
C ASP A 184 21.08 -5.13 -15.71
N VAL A 185 21.26 -6.41 -16.03
CA VAL A 185 21.12 -7.51 -15.08
C VAL A 185 22.51 -8.04 -14.75
N SER A 186 22.83 -8.26 -13.48
CA SER A 186 24.13 -8.82 -13.09
C SER A 186 24.27 -10.30 -13.46
N ASP A 187 25.50 -10.82 -13.45
CA ASP A 187 25.67 -12.26 -13.29
C ASP A 187 25.22 -12.68 -11.88
N TRP A 188 24.87 -13.96 -11.70
CA TRP A 188 24.49 -14.51 -10.40
C TRP A 188 25.61 -14.39 -9.37
N VAL A 189 25.30 -13.81 -8.22
CA VAL A 189 26.20 -13.68 -7.07
C VAL A 189 25.67 -14.47 -5.89
N LYS A 190 26.57 -14.92 -5.01
CA LYS A 190 26.22 -15.76 -3.86
C LYS A 190 26.27 -14.98 -2.56
N VAL A 191 25.14 -14.89 -1.86
CA VAL A 191 25.09 -14.37 -0.49
C VAL A 191 25.60 -15.42 0.52
N PRO A 192 26.10 -15.00 1.69
CA PRO A 192 26.77 -15.93 2.60
C PRO A 192 25.82 -16.92 3.29
N TYR A 193 24.57 -16.54 3.56
CA TYR A 193 23.61 -17.36 4.28
C TYR A 193 22.63 -18.08 3.35
N ASN A 194 21.96 -19.09 3.88
CA ASN A 194 20.79 -19.70 3.26
C ASN A 194 19.57 -18.76 3.24
N GLU A 195 18.55 -19.11 2.44
CA GLU A 195 17.35 -18.28 2.28
C GLU A 195 16.61 -18.03 3.60
N ALA A 196 16.57 -19.01 4.50
CA ALA A 196 15.94 -18.87 5.81
C ALA A 196 16.52 -17.74 6.68
N ARG A 197 17.77 -17.29 6.47
CA ARG A 197 18.28 -16.08 7.16
C ARG A 197 17.48 -14.84 6.76
N TYR A 198 16.98 -14.82 5.54
CA TYR A 198 16.43 -13.65 4.87
C TYR A 198 14.90 -13.68 4.80
N GLY A 199 14.29 -14.84 4.53
CA GLY A 199 12.85 -15.00 4.33
C GLY A 199 12.06 -15.50 5.54
N SER A 200 12.71 -16.13 6.53
CA SER A 200 11.99 -16.84 7.58
C SER A 200 11.07 -15.95 8.43
N ASN A 201 9.81 -16.38 8.56
CA ASN A 201 8.79 -15.79 9.43
C ASN A 201 9.12 -15.83 10.94
N ALA A 202 10.25 -16.44 11.34
CA ALA A 202 10.71 -16.49 12.73
C ALA A 202 11.43 -15.21 13.21
N ILE A 203 11.78 -14.31 12.29
CA ILE A 203 12.38 -13.00 12.57
C ILE A 203 11.52 -11.89 11.97
N SER A 204 11.80 -10.62 12.30
CA SER A 204 11.12 -9.52 11.63
C SER A 204 11.55 -9.39 10.17
N GLU A 205 10.62 -9.02 9.31
CA GLU A 205 10.86 -8.71 7.88
C GLU A 205 12.04 -7.73 7.71
N ALA A 206 12.12 -6.72 8.58
CA ALA A 206 13.22 -5.75 8.59
C ALA A 206 14.61 -6.40 8.83
N ASP A 207 14.73 -7.36 9.75
CA ASP A 207 16.02 -8.04 9.99
C ASP A 207 16.34 -9.02 8.85
N GLY A 208 15.33 -9.64 8.24
CA GLY A 208 15.50 -10.53 7.08
C GLY A 208 15.88 -9.77 5.81
N TYR A 209 14.90 -9.05 5.26
CA TYR A 209 14.94 -8.45 3.93
C TYR A 209 15.98 -7.33 3.78
N TRP A 210 16.16 -6.47 4.78
CA TRP A 210 17.19 -5.42 4.68
C TRP A 210 18.61 -6.01 4.64
N ASN A 211 18.84 -7.12 5.36
CA ASN A 211 20.13 -7.82 5.29
C ASN A 211 20.29 -8.61 3.99
N PHE A 212 19.20 -9.05 3.34
CA PHE A 212 19.25 -9.63 2.00
C PHE A 212 19.76 -8.60 0.97
N VAL A 213 19.23 -7.39 0.97
CA VAL A 213 19.70 -6.29 0.10
C VAL A 213 21.16 -5.95 0.39
N LYS A 214 21.52 -5.85 1.68
CA LYS A 214 22.90 -5.56 2.12
C LYS A 214 23.90 -6.61 1.66
N ASP A 215 23.58 -7.88 1.86
CA ASP A 215 24.47 -8.99 1.49
C ASP A 215 24.54 -9.16 -0.03
N SER A 216 23.45 -8.90 -0.75
CA SER A 216 23.42 -8.87 -2.22
C SER A 216 24.35 -7.80 -2.77
N ALA A 217 24.22 -6.55 -2.28
CA ALA A 217 25.10 -5.45 -2.68
C ALA A 217 26.57 -5.73 -2.36
N THR A 218 26.85 -6.29 -1.18
CA THR A 218 28.21 -6.66 -0.76
C THR A 218 28.79 -7.76 -1.65
N SER A 219 28.01 -8.80 -1.94
CA SER A 219 28.43 -9.93 -2.77
C SER A 219 28.69 -9.52 -4.20
N TRP A 220 27.83 -8.66 -4.77
CA TRP A 220 28.04 -8.09 -6.09
C TRP A 220 29.28 -7.20 -6.17
N TYR A 221 29.46 -6.27 -5.23
CA TYR A 221 30.64 -5.40 -5.20
C TYR A 221 31.94 -6.23 -5.11
N ASN A 222 31.97 -7.22 -4.22
CA ASN A 222 33.13 -8.10 -4.08
C ASN A 222 33.41 -8.90 -5.37
N ALA A 223 32.37 -9.36 -6.07
CA ALA A 223 32.51 -10.02 -7.37
C ALA A 223 33.10 -9.09 -8.43
N GLN A 224 32.70 -7.80 -8.45
CA GLN A 224 33.28 -6.81 -9.36
C GLN A 224 34.77 -6.54 -9.06
N VAL A 225 35.13 -6.42 -7.78
CA VAL A 225 36.54 -6.26 -7.36
C VAL A 225 37.36 -7.51 -7.71
N ALA A 226 36.82 -8.71 -7.48
CA ALA A 226 37.46 -9.96 -7.85
C ALA A 226 37.65 -10.10 -9.38
N ALA A 227 36.75 -9.51 -10.17
CA ALA A 227 36.87 -9.40 -11.62
C ALA A 227 37.88 -8.31 -12.07
N GLY A 228 38.56 -7.64 -11.14
CA GLY A 228 39.60 -6.65 -11.42
C GLY A 228 39.10 -5.24 -11.66
N LYS A 229 37.82 -4.95 -11.40
CA LYS A 229 37.29 -3.58 -11.47
C LYS A 229 37.76 -2.77 -10.26
N THR A 230 38.24 -1.57 -10.50
CA THR A 230 38.53 -0.58 -9.45
C THR A 230 37.24 0.04 -8.90
N GLN A 231 37.26 0.56 -7.67
CA GLN A 231 36.17 1.35 -7.08
C GLN A 231 35.65 2.43 -8.03
N ALA A 232 36.54 3.18 -8.70
CA ALA A 232 36.14 4.25 -9.60
C ALA A 232 35.34 3.74 -10.81
N GLN A 233 35.72 2.59 -11.38
CA GLN A 233 34.99 1.96 -12.49
C GLN A 233 33.63 1.42 -12.04
N ILE A 234 33.54 0.89 -10.82
CA ILE A 234 32.27 0.41 -10.26
C ILE A 234 31.34 1.61 -10.03
N LYS A 235 31.85 2.71 -9.45
CA LYS A 235 31.09 3.94 -9.27
C LYS A 235 30.61 4.52 -10.60
N GLU A 236 31.47 4.61 -11.60
CA GLU A 236 31.13 5.11 -12.93
C GLU A 236 30.02 4.26 -13.58
N TYR A 237 30.07 2.94 -13.42
CA TYR A 237 28.99 2.05 -13.87
C TYR A 237 27.69 2.27 -13.08
N LEU A 238 27.74 2.42 -11.76
CA LEU A 238 26.54 2.60 -10.94
C LEU A 238 25.87 3.97 -11.17
N ALA A 239 26.65 5.00 -11.47
CA ALA A 239 26.13 6.35 -11.72
C ALA A 239 25.22 6.48 -12.96
N GLN A 240 25.14 5.45 -13.82
CA GLN A 240 24.17 5.44 -14.92
C GLN A 240 22.74 5.12 -14.46
N PHE A 241 22.58 4.66 -13.22
CA PHE A 241 21.30 4.28 -12.60
C PHE A 241 20.87 5.26 -11.48
N ASP A 242 21.45 6.46 -11.44
CA ASP A 242 21.14 7.55 -10.49
C ASP A 242 20.94 8.82 -11.32
N ILE A 243 19.73 8.98 -11.83
CA ILE A 243 19.29 10.11 -12.68
C ILE A 243 17.98 10.74 -12.21
N TRP A 244 17.28 10.11 -11.26
CA TRP A 244 15.94 10.50 -10.83
C TRP A 244 15.87 10.73 -9.32
N ASP A 245 15.64 11.98 -8.94
CA ASP A 245 15.34 12.36 -7.57
C ASP A 245 13.86 12.09 -7.29
N ARG A 246 13.58 10.87 -6.83
CA ARG A 246 12.24 10.39 -6.50
C ARG A 246 11.49 11.30 -5.53
N TYR A 247 12.20 11.90 -4.57
CA TYR A 247 11.60 12.56 -3.42
C TYR A 247 11.79 14.08 -3.42
N ASP A 248 12.37 14.67 -4.47
CA ASP A 248 12.68 16.11 -4.55
C ASP A 248 13.42 16.55 -3.27
N PHE A 249 14.51 15.86 -2.95
CA PHE A 249 15.09 15.88 -1.59
C PHE A 249 15.60 17.27 -1.20
N ASP A 250 15.93 18.12 -2.18
CA ASP A 250 16.35 19.52 -1.98
C ASP A 250 15.22 20.54 -2.22
N GLY A 251 14.05 20.09 -2.68
CA GLY A 251 12.82 20.85 -2.79
C GLY A 251 12.79 21.89 -3.92
N ASP A 252 13.60 21.71 -4.97
CA ASP A 252 13.67 22.65 -6.09
C ASP A 252 12.65 22.33 -7.22
N GLY A 253 12.00 21.16 -7.16
CA GLY A 253 11.03 20.65 -8.12
C GLY A 253 11.65 20.04 -9.38
N ASN A 254 12.94 19.66 -9.34
CA ASN A 254 13.69 19.01 -10.41
C ASN A 254 13.90 17.51 -10.13
N PHE A 255 12.94 16.70 -10.51
CA PHE A 255 13.03 15.25 -10.36
C PHE A 255 14.08 14.60 -11.29
N ASN A 256 14.62 15.32 -12.30
CA ASN A 256 15.55 14.76 -13.28
C ASN A 256 17.02 15.07 -12.92
N GLU A 257 17.40 14.80 -11.68
CA GLU A 257 18.77 14.87 -11.20
C GLU A 257 19.13 13.72 -10.26
N ALA A 258 20.43 13.54 -10.05
CA ALA A 258 20.96 12.48 -9.21
C ALA A 258 20.81 12.83 -7.72
N ASP A 259 20.39 11.89 -6.90
CA ASP A 259 20.21 12.05 -5.45
C ASP A 259 21.17 11.18 -4.62
N GLY A 260 22.01 10.39 -5.30
CA GLY A 260 23.01 9.48 -4.71
C GLY A 260 22.51 8.06 -4.47
N TYR A 261 21.22 7.79 -4.73
CA TYR A 261 20.61 6.48 -4.68
C TYR A 261 20.45 5.89 -6.09
N ILE A 262 20.46 4.56 -6.19
CA ILE A 262 20.06 3.87 -7.42
C ILE A 262 18.55 4.06 -7.60
N ASP A 263 18.13 4.65 -8.72
CA ASP A 263 16.75 5.06 -9.01
C ASP A 263 15.77 3.90 -8.88
N HIS A 264 16.15 2.74 -9.47
CA HIS A 264 15.37 1.52 -9.52
C HIS A 264 16.29 0.31 -9.33
N PHE A 265 16.23 -0.31 -8.15
CA PHE A 265 17.03 -1.49 -7.82
C PHE A 265 16.15 -2.72 -7.63
N GLN A 266 16.59 -3.86 -8.17
CA GLN A 266 15.92 -5.15 -8.01
C GLN A 266 16.89 -6.24 -7.57
N ALA A 267 16.45 -7.10 -6.67
CA ALA A 267 17.19 -8.29 -6.25
C ALA A 267 16.39 -9.55 -6.55
N VAL A 268 16.76 -10.28 -7.61
CA VAL A 268 16.10 -11.53 -7.99
C VAL A 268 16.75 -12.68 -7.24
N HIS A 269 15.98 -13.37 -6.39
CA HIS A 269 16.50 -14.48 -5.59
C HIS A 269 16.33 -15.85 -6.28
N ALA A 270 17.24 -16.79 -6.01
CA ALA A 270 17.10 -18.17 -6.47
C ALA A 270 15.89 -18.84 -5.78
N GLY A 271 15.23 -19.78 -6.46
CA GLY A 271 14.07 -20.49 -5.88
C GLY A 271 12.72 -19.85 -6.18
N GLU A 272 11.68 -20.34 -5.51
CA GLU A 272 10.29 -19.90 -5.66
C GLU A 272 9.94 -18.90 -4.55
N GLY A 273 9.08 -17.92 -4.84
CA GLY A 273 8.61 -16.96 -3.86
C GLY A 273 7.63 -17.57 -2.86
N GLU A 274 7.61 -17.08 -1.62
CA GLU A 274 6.69 -17.56 -0.57
C GLU A 274 5.22 -17.39 -0.99
N GLU A 275 4.89 -16.35 -1.78
CA GLU A 275 3.56 -16.08 -2.30
C GLU A 275 3.00 -17.19 -3.22
N ALA A 276 3.90 -17.97 -3.82
CA ALA A 276 3.58 -19.14 -4.64
C ALA A 276 3.69 -20.47 -3.86
N GLY A 277 4.04 -20.41 -2.56
CA GLY A 277 4.23 -21.55 -1.68
C GLY A 277 5.69 -21.87 -1.34
N GLY A 278 6.66 -21.10 -1.84
CA GLY A 278 8.08 -21.17 -1.48
C GLY A 278 8.83 -22.42 -1.93
N GLY A 279 8.24 -23.25 -2.79
CA GLY A 279 8.86 -24.45 -3.30
C GLY A 279 9.41 -25.39 -2.22
N ALA A 280 10.72 -25.67 -2.28
CA ALA A 280 11.40 -26.52 -1.31
C ALA A 280 11.62 -25.85 0.06
N GLU A 281 11.68 -24.51 0.10
CA GLU A 281 11.95 -23.76 1.33
C GLU A 281 10.67 -23.36 2.07
N GLY A 282 9.52 -23.37 1.39
CA GLY A 282 8.23 -23.11 2.01
C GLY A 282 8.17 -21.73 2.66
N GLU A 283 7.81 -21.67 3.95
CA GLU A 283 7.71 -20.42 4.74
C GLU A 283 9.08 -19.77 5.05
N ASP A 284 10.19 -20.39 4.66
CA ASP A 284 11.53 -19.79 4.76
C ASP A 284 11.93 -19.04 3.47
N ALA A 285 11.16 -19.18 2.38
CA ALA A 285 11.38 -18.45 1.14
C ALA A 285 11.11 -16.95 1.30
N ILE A 286 11.72 -16.12 0.46
CA ILE A 286 11.40 -14.69 0.43
C ILE A 286 10.05 -14.48 -0.26
N TRP A 287 9.16 -13.68 0.35
CA TRP A 287 7.93 -13.17 -0.30
C TRP A 287 8.28 -12.03 -1.26
N SER A 288 7.78 -12.04 -2.49
CA SER A 288 8.01 -10.94 -3.46
C SER A 288 7.47 -9.60 -2.95
N HIS A 289 8.28 -8.54 -2.96
CA HIS A 289 7.83 -7.23 -2.47
C HIS A 289 8.68 -6.07 -2.96
N ARG A 290 8.13 -4.86 -2.79
CA ARG A 290 8.79 -3.56 -2.82
C ARG A 290 8.93 -2.98 -1.41
N TRP A 291 10.11 -2.47 -1.06
CA TRP A 291 10.35 -1.77 0.21
C TRP A 291 11.49 -0.75 0.14
N ALA A 292 11.80 -0.15 1.29
CA ALA A 292 12.98 0.66 1.54
C ALA A 292 13.90 -0.07 2.53
N ALA A 293 15.20 -0.15 2.21
CA ALA A 293 16.20 -0.76 3.08
C ALA A 293 16.67 0.23 4.15
N PHE A 294 16.63 -0.18 5.43
CA PHE A 294 17.09 0.62 6.57
C PHE A 294 16.58 2.08 6.62
N PRO A 295 15.29 2.38 6.39
CA PRO A 295 14.75 3.73 6.48
C PRO A 295 14.88 4.31 7.90
N ASN A 296 14.95 3.44 8.92
CA ASN A 296 15.18 3.80 10.31
C ASN A 296 16.55 4.46 10.58
N LEU A 297 17.46 4.46 9.60
CA LEU A 297 18.75 5.16 9.69
C LEU A 297 18.71 6.57 9.06
N ALA A 298 17.54 7.06 8.63
CA ALA A 298 17.38 8.42 8.15
C ALA A 298 17.96 9.45 9.16
N GLY A 299 18.59 10.49 8.64
CA GLY A 299 19.36 11.47 9.41
C GLY A 299 20.75 11.01 9.86
N SER A 300 21.09 9.72 9.76
CA SER A 300 22.37 9.16 10.21
C SER A 300 23.17 8.41 9.13
N ALA A 301 22.50 7.84 8.13
CA ALA A 301 23.11 7.12 7.01
C ALA A 301 22.48 7.49 5.67
N GLY A 302 23.25 7.37 4.58
CA GLY A 302 22.86 7.69 3.21
C GLY A 302 23.95 8.47 2.45
N PRO A 303 23.68 8.87 1.20
CA PRO A 303 24.50 9.82 0.45
C PRO A 303 24.74 11.13 1.21
N ALA A 304 25.88 11.76 0.97
CA ALA A 304 26.21 13.03 1.60
C ALA A 304 25.22 14.12 1.15
N GLY A 305 24.49 14.70 2.11
CA GLY A 305 23.45 15.70 1.83
C GLY A 305 22.03 15.13 1.71
N ASN A 306 21.89 13.81 1.54
CA ASN A 306 20.61 13.10 1.44
C ASN A 306 20.63 11.85 2.35
N LEU A 307 20.67 12.05 3.68
CA LEU A 307 20.76 10.95 4.65
C LEU A 307 19.40 10.28 4.86
N SER A 308 18.95 9.48 3.90
CA SER A 308 17.61 8.85 3.90
C SER A 308 17.61 7.37 4.29
N GLY A 309 18.69 6.86 4.90
CA GLY A 309 18.90 5.43 5.17
C GLY A 309 19.51 4.68 3.99
N GLY A 310 19.34 3.37 3.93
CA GLY A 310 19.80 2.53 2.82
C GLY A 310 21.07 1.73 3.07
N VAL A 311 21.53 1.10 1.98
CA VAL A 311 22.72 0.24 1.90
C VAL A 311 23.72 0.87 0.94
N GLN A 312 24.94 1.17 1.42
CA GLN A 312 26.02 1.60 0.54
C GLN A 312 26.56 0.42 -0.29
N ILE A 313 26.72 0.60 -1.59
CA ILE A 313 27.32 -0.43 -2.45
C ILE A 313 28.85 -0.38 -2.32
N GLY A 314 29.39 -1.25 -1.46
CA GLY A 314 30.82 -1.27 -1.14
C GLY A 314 31.28 0.06 -0.56
N ASP A 315 32.35 0.63 -1.11
CA ASP A 315 32.87 1.95 -0.76
C ASP A 315 32.63 2.99 -1.87
N THR A 316 31.71 2.73 -2.81
CA THR A 316 31.54 3.55 -4.04
C THR A 316 30.97 4.95 -3.79
N GLY A 317 30.26 5.14 -2.68
CA GLY A 317 29.46 6.34 -2.43
C GLY A 317 28.06 6.32 -3.04
N MET A 318 27.69 5.26 -3.77
CA MET A 318 26.34 5.02 -4.28
C MET A 318 25.55 4.14 -3.31
N TRP A 319 24.24 4.36 -3.21
CA TRP A 319 23.39 3.72 -2.22
C TRP A 319 22.15 3.06 -2.84
N ILE A 320 21.65 2.01 -2.19
CA ILE A 320 20.34 1.42 -2.46
C ILE A 320 19.45 1.77 -1.29
N ARG A 321 18.29 2.37 -1.58
CA ARG A 321 17.27 2.59 -0.57
C ARG A 321 16.04 1.78 -0.95
N ASP A 322 15.34 2.24 -1.97
CA ASP A 322 14.16 1.58 -2.49
C ASP A 322 14.57 0.40 -3.36
N TYR A 323 13.87 -0.72 -3.19
CA TYR A 323 14.14 -1.94 -3.92
C TYR A 323 12.88 -2.76 -4.15
N THR A 324 12.92 -3.60 -5.18
CA THR A 324 12.02 -4.74 -5.33
C THR A 324 12.79 -6.05 -5.23
N THR A 325 12.10 -7.13 -4.85
CA THR A 325 12.64 -8.49 -4.85
C THR A 325 11.61 -9.46 -5.41
N GLU A 326 12.07 -10.36 -6.28
CA GLU A 326 11.25 -11.31 -7.02
C GLU A 326 11.97 -12.66 -7.13
N PRO A 327 11.26 -13.80 -7.24
CA PRO A 327 11.86 -15.12 -7.34
C PRO A 327 12.42 -15.43 -8.73
N GLU A 328 13.21 -16.50 -8.79
CA GLU A 328 13.86 -17.00 -10.01
C GLU A 328 12.85 -17.34 -11.11
N ASN A 329 11.70 -17.90 -10.73
CA ASN A 329 10.60 -18.20 -11.64
C ASN A 329 9.52 -17.10 -11.69
N GLY A 330 9.83 -15.89 -11.21
CA GLY A 330 8.98 -14.73 -11.39
C GLY A 330 8.77 -14.45 -12.88
N GLY A 331 7.52 -14.55 -13.35
CA GLY A 331 7.16 -14.20 -14.72
C GLY A 331 7.12 -12.69 -14.94
N LEU A 332 6.97 -12.27 -16.20
CA LEU A 332 6.87 -10.85 -16.57
C LEU A 332 5.83 -10.11 -15.72
N GLY A 333 4.73 -10.76 -15.34
CA GLY A 333 3.67 -10.12 -14.58
C GLY A 333 4.04 -9.76 -13.14
N VAL A 334 4.86 -10.58 -12.46
CA VAL A 334 5.36 -10.26 -11.11
C VAL A 334 6.34 -9.09 -11.17
N PHE A 335 7.33 -9.15 -12.07
CA PHE A 335 8.26 -8.05 -12.28
C PHE A 335 7.55 -6.73 -12.64
N ALA A 336 6.53 -6.79 -13.50
CA ALA A 336 5.73 -5.62 -13.84
C ALA A 336 4.93 -5.09 -12.65
N HIS A 337 4.40 -5.97 -11.79
CA HIS A 337 3.65 -5.60 -10.59
C HIS A 337 4.53 -4.88 -9.57
N GLU A 338 5.67 -5.48 -9.21
CA GLU A 338 6.62 -4.90 -8.26
C GLU A 338 7.17 -3.56 -8.75
N TYR A 339 7.47 -3.46 -10.04
CA TYR A 339 7.86 -2.18 -10.64
C TYR A 339 6.73 -1.13 -10.57
N GLY A 340 5.46 -1.56 -10.59
CA GLY A 340 4.32 -0.68 -10.36
C GLY A 340 4.35 -0.02 -8.98
N HIS A 341 4.74 -0.77 -7.94
CA HIS A 341 4.97 -0.22 -6.60
C HIS A 341 6.13 0.76 -6.55
N ASP A 342 7.19 0.49 -7.30
CA ASP A 342 8.33 1.39 -7.37
C ASP A 342 7.97 2.75 -8.01
N LEU A 343 6.96 2.77 -8.90
CA LEU A 343 6.33 3.99 -9.43
C LEU A 343 5.29 4.64 -8.49
N GLY A 344 5.09 4.08 -7.30
CA GLY A 344 4.22 4.61 -6.24
C GLY A 344 2.78 4.12 -6.26
N LEU A 345 2.44 3.10 -7.06
CA LEU A 345 1.11 2.47 -7.01
C LEU A 345 0.97 1.59 -5.77
N PRO A 346 -0.15 1.63 -5.04
CA PRO A 346 -0.42 0.67 -3.97
C PRO A 346 -0.99 -0.63 -4.54
N ASP A 347 -1.07 -1.65 -3.68
CA ASP A 347 -1.88 -2.83 -3.93
C ASP A 347 -3.37 -2.48 -4.04
N TYR A 348 -4.05 -3.09 -5.00
CA TYR A 348 -5.50 -2.98 -5.16
C TYR A 348 -6.25 -4.27 -4.83
N TYR A 349 -5.56 -5.38 -4.56
CA TYR A 349 -6.17 -6.49 -3.83
C TYR A 349 -6.28 -6.16 -2.33
N ASP A 350 -6.93 -7.04 -1.55
CA ASP A 350 -7.07 -6.86 -0.10
C ASP A 350 -5.82 -7.41 0.62
N THR A 351 -5.04 -6.52 1.21
CA THR A 351 -3.79 -6.83 1.92
C THR A 351 -4.00 -7.20 3.38
N ALA A 352 -5.25 -7.19 3.87
CA ALA A 352 -5.62 -7.55 5.24
C ALA A 352 -6.20 -8.97 5.35
N GLY A 353 -5.96 -9.83 4.35
CA GLY A 353 -6.40 -11.22 4.29
C GLY A 353 -7.81 -11.41 3.75
N GLY A 354 -8.38 -10.40 3.08
CA GLY A 354 -9.62 -10.52 2.32
C GLY A 354 -9.43 -10.98 0.87
N ASP A 355 -10.53 -10.99 0.11
CA ASP A 355 -10.54 -11.25 -1.33
C ASP A 355 -11.56 -10.30 -1.96
N ASN A 356 -11.08 -9.24 -2.60
CA ASN A 356 -11.93 -8.18 -3.17
C ASN A 356 -12.23 -8.41 -4.67
N GLY A 357 -13.01 -7.52 -5.27
CA GLY A 357 -13.48 -7.63 -6.65
C GLY A 357 -12.54 -7.12 -7.74
N VAL A 358 -11.36 -6.58 -7.41
CA VAL A 358 -10.40 -6.09 -8.41
C VAL A 358 -9.90 -7.25 -9.27
N GLY A 359 -9.47 -8.34 -8.63
CA GLY A 359 -9.12 -9.60 -9.28
C GLY A 359 -8.23 -9.42 -10.52
N PHE A 360 -8.62 -10.04 -11.62
CA PHE A 360 -7.86 -10.04 -12.88
C PHE A 360 -7.95 -8.73 -13.67
N TRP A 361 -8.67 -7.71 -13.20
CA TRP A 361 -8.88 -6.47 -13.95
C TRP A 361 -7.73 -5.47 -13.88
N SER A 362 -6.79 -5.63 -12.95
CA SER A 362 -5.63 -4.75 -12.81
C SER A 362 -4.35 -5.54 -12.59
N LEU A 363 -3.25 -5.06 -13.18
CA LEU A 363 -1.88 -5.45 -12.84
C LEU A 363 -1.62 -5.39 -11.33
N MET A 364 -2.12 -4.36 -10.63
CA MET A 364 -1.93 -4.16 -9.18
C MET A 364 -2.82 -5.09 -8.32
N ALA A 365 -3.23 -6.22 -8.89
CA ALA A 365 -4.06 -7.27 -8.30
C ALA A 365 -3.73 -8.60 -9.00
N SER A 366 -4.70 -9.49 -9.20
CA SER A 366 -4.46 -10.78 -9.87
C SER A 366 -4.15 -10.67 -11.36
N GLY A 367 -4.20 -9.47 -11.96
CA GLY A 367 -3.80 -9.25 -13.35
C GLY A 367 -2.31 -9.48 -13.62
N SER A 368 -1.46 -9.44 -12.60
CA SER A 368 -0.04 -9.85 -12.67
C SER A 368 0.12 -11.36 -12.90
N TRP A 369 -0.87 -12.17 -12.51
CA TRP A 369 -0.83 -13.62 -12.63
C TRP A 369 -1.52 -14.16 -13.89
N LEU A 370 -1.85 -13.28 -14.85
CA LEU A 370 -2.40 -13.70 -16.14
C LEU A 370 -1.35 -14.41 -17.00
N GLY A 371 -1.77 -14.88 -18.18
CA GLY A 371 -0.92 -15.53 -19.14
C GLY A 371 -1.70 -15.87 -20.40
N HIS A 372 -1.03 -16.49 -21.38
CA HIS A 372 -1.67 -16.88 -22.65
C HIS A 372 -2.61 -18.09 -22.52
N GLY A 373 -2.83 -18.60 -21.30
CA GLY A 373 -3.73 -19.71 -21.00
C GLY A 373 -3.20 -21.08 -21.43
N THR A 374 -1.87 -21.22 -21.54
CA THR A 374 -1.21 -22.47 -21.97
C THR A 374 -0.72 -23.27 -20.76
N GLU A 375 0.58 -23.25 -20.47
CA GLU A 375 1.21 -24.17 -19.53
C GLU A 375 1.70 -23.50 -18.24
N ASP A 376 1.25 -22.30 -17.86
CA ASP A 376 1.65 -21.61 -16.62
C ASP A 376 0.69 -20.47 -16.24
N ILE A 377 0.93 -19.82 -15.09
CA ILE A 377 0.35 -18.51 -14.74
C ILE A 377 1.47 -17.50 -14.48
N GLY A 378 1.18 -16.21 -14.64
CA GLY A 378 2.12 -15.11 -14.41
C GLY A 378 3.12 -14.84 -15.53
N SER A 379 3.08 -15.60 -16.64
CA SER A 379 3.99 -15.38 -17.77
C SER A 379 3.78 -14.02 -18.44
N THR A 380 2.55 -13.50 -18.43
CA THR A 380 2.14 -12.32 -19.19
C THR A 380 1.04 -11.57 -18.44
N PRO A 381 1.27 -10.32 -18.02
CA PRO A 381 0.27 -9.57 -17.27
C PRO A 381 -0.88 -9.07 -18.14
N GLY A 382 -1.99 -8.70 -17.50
CA GLY A 382 -2.98 -7.78 -18.06
C GLY A 382 -2.59 -6.32 -17.82
N TYR A 383 -3.29 -5.38 -18.44
CA TYR A 383 -3.02 -3.97 -18.20
C TYR A 383 -3.48 -3.50 -16.80
N MET A 384 -2.86 -2.43 -16.30
CA MET A 384 -3.36 -1.74 -15.11
C MET A 384 -4.75 -1.13 -15.37
N ASP A 385 -5.52 -1.04 -14.29
CA ASP A 385 -6.78 -0.30 -14.22
C ASP A 385 -6.60 1.20 -14.56
N PRO A 386 -7.69 1.93 -14.85
CA PRO A 386 -7.57 3.29 -15.35
C PRO A 386 -7.19 4.28 -14.24
N TYR A 387 -7.39 3.96 -12.96
CA TYR A 387 -6.93 4.81 -11.87
C TYR A 387 -5.40 4.69 -11.70
N SER A 388 -4.80 3.50 -11.82
CA SER A 388 -3.34 3.35 -11.92
C SER A 388 -2.77 4.20 -13.06
N LYS A 389 -3.36 4.11 -14.26
CA LYS A 389 -2.96 4.93 -15.41
C LYS A 389 -3.15 6.42 -15.12
N LEU A 390 -4.22 6.82 -14.46
CA LEU A 390 -4.44 8.22 -14.08
C LEU A 390 -3.37 8.68 -13.09
N PHE A 391 -3.08 7.86 -12.08
CA PHE A 391 -2.09 8.13 -11.05
C PHE A 391 -0.72 8.38 -11.65
N LEU A 392 -0.31 7.57 -12.62
CA LEU A 392 0.97 7.72 -13.33
C LEU A 392 0.95 8.79 -14.44
N GLY A 393 -0.18 9.50 -14.63
CA GLY A 393 -0.35 10.47 -15.70
C GLY A 393 -0.41 9.85 -17.11
N TRP A 394 -0.62 8.54 -17.20
CA TRP A 394 -0.68 7.72 -18.40
C TRP A 394 -2.08 7.59 -19.01
N LEU A 395 -3.15 7.88 -18.26
CA LEU A 395 -4.50 7.74 -18.80
C LEU A 395 -4.79 8.83 -19.85
N ASN A 396 -5.24 8.43 -21.05
CA ASN A 396 -5.92 9.33 -21.97
C ASN A 396 -7.43 9.32 -21.64
N TYR A 397 -7.98 10.43 -21.13
CA TYR A 397 -9.36 10.47 -20.66
C TYR A 397 -10.11 11.74 -21.07
N SER A 398 -11.44 11.65 -21.05
CA SER A 398 -12.34 12.80 -21.04
C SER A 398 -12.92 13.00 -19.63
N THR A 399 -13.30 14.22 -19.26
CA THR A 399 -14.00 14.50 -18.00
C THR A 399 -15.46 14.86 -18.23
N VAL A 400 -16.31 14.49 -17.27
CA VAL A 400 -17.71 14.95 -17.18
C VAL A 400 -17.97 15.45 -15.77
N GLU A 401 -18.38 16.71 -15.66
CA GLU A 401 -18.69 17.33 -14.37
C GLU A 401 -20.08 16.95 -13.85
N TYR A 402 -20.20 16.79 -12.53
CA TYR A 402 -21.47 16.55 -11.87
C TYR A 402 -22.48 17.70 -12.08
N GLY A 403 -23.77 17.36 -12.19
CA GLY A 403 -24.86 18.32 -12.28
C GLY A 403 -24.87 19.16 -13.57
N LYS A 404 -24.21 18.68 -14.64
CA LYS A 404 -24.19 19.35 -15.96
C LYS A 404 -25.13 18.72 -17.00
N GLY A 405 -26.00 17.80 -16.58
CA GLY A 405 -26.97 17.15 -17.47
C GLY A 405 -26.38 15.92 -18.15
N SER A 406 -26.60 15.77 -19.46
CA SER A 406 -26.14 14.59 -20.21
C SER A 406 -25.01 14.93 -21.18
N THR A 407 -23.94 14.13 -21.17
CA THR A 407 -22.80 14.23 -22.09
C THR A 407 -22.56 12.88 -22.76
N GLN A 408 -22.33 12.88 -24.08
CA GLN A 408 -21.88 11.68 -24.80
C GLN A 408 -20.37 11.72 -24.97
N VAL A 409 -19.72 10.58 -24.73
CA VAL A 409 -18.27 10.41 -24.88
C VAL A 409 -18.02 9.18 -25.74
N THR A 410 -17.07 9.30 -26.67
CA THR A 410 -16.56 8.15 -27.43
C THR A 410 -15.27 7.68 -26.79
N LEU A 411 -15.22 6.39 -26.45
CA LEU A 411 -14.10 5.72 -25.82
C LEU A 411 -13.46 4.75 -26.81
N GLY A 412 -12.14 4.80 -26.96
CA GLY A 412 -11.37 3.73 -27.59
C GLY A 412 -11.18 2.55 -26.64
N PRO A 413 -10.55 1.46 -27.09
CA PRO A 413 -10.14 0.37 -26.22
C PRO A 413 -9.28 0.86 -25.04
N ALA A 414 -9.48 0.31 -23.85
CA ALA A 414 -8.67 0.66 -22.69
C ALA A 414 -7.18 0.34 -22.86
N GLY A 415 -6.85 -0.64 -23.71
CA GLY A 415 -5.47 -1.00 -24.05
C GLY A 415 -4.81 -0.13 -25.13
N ASP A 416 -5.55 0.77 -25.79
CA ASP A 416 -5.06 1.64 -26.86
C ASP A 416 -4.56 2.98 -26.27
N SER A 417 -3.44 2.94 -25.55
CA SER A 417 -2.91 4.08 -24.79
C SER A 417 -2.29 5.19 -25.63
N ASP A 418 -1.93 4.94 -26.89
CA ASP A 418 -1.44 5.93 -27.85
C ASP A 418 -2.50 6.35 -28.88
N GLY A 419 -3.68 5.72 -28.84
CA GLY A 419 -4.80 6.01 -29.71
C GLY A 419 -5.34 7.44 -29.59
N PRO A 420 -5.97 7.98 -30.66
CA PRO A 420 -6.50 9.35 -30.68
C PRO A 420 -7.78 9.53 -29.85
N LYS A 421 -8.31 8.46 -29.24
CA LYS A 421 -9.55 8.43 -28.47
C LYS A 421 -9.22 8.32 -26.99
N ALA A 422 -10.07 8.89 -26.15
CA ALA A 422 -9.99 8.66 -24.72
C ALA A 422 -10.23 7.17 -24.43
N GLN A 423 -9.40 6.58 -23.56
CA GLN A 423 -9.56 5.21 -23.06
C GLN A 423 -10.70 5.13 -22.02
N ALA A 424 -10.92 6.23 -21.31
CA ALA A 424 -11.89 6.31 -20.23
C ALA A 424 -12.57 7.69 -20.15
N VAL A 425 -13.72 7.72 -19.46
CA VAL A 425 -14.35 8.94 -18.97
C VAL A 425 -14.27 9.01 -17.45
N VAL A 426 -13.70 10.09 -16.92
CA VAL A 426 -13.71 10.42 -15.51
C VAL A 426 -14.95 11.26 -15.21
N VAL A 427 -15.82 10.77 -14.34
CA VAL A 427 -17.04 11.47 -13.92
C VAL A 427 -16.79 12.05 -12.54
N ASN A 428 -16.52 13.34 -12.48
CA ASN A 428 -16.34 14.08 -11.23
C ASN A 428 -17.64 14.05 -10.42
N LEU A 429 -17.54 13.86 -9.11
CA LEU A 429 -18.68 13.81 -8.18
C LEU A 429 -18.51 14.85 -7.07
N PRO A 430 -19.58 15.21 -6.36
CA PRO A 430 -19.45 15.96 -5.11
C PRO A 430 -18.60 15.17 -4.11
N SER A 431 -17.66 15.85 -3.46
CA SER A 431 -16.83 15.28 -2.40
C SER A 431 -17.68 14.66 -1.30
N GLN A 432 -17.13 13.62 -0.66
CA GLN A 432 -17.71 13.00 0.53
C GLN A 432 -17.14 13.68 1.78
N THR A 433 -17.95 13.80 2.83
CA THR A 433 -17.47 14.22 4.16
C THR A 433 -17.39 13.01 5.07
N GLN A 434 -16.33 12.92 5.88
CA GLN A 434 -16.22 11.90 6.93
C GLN A 434 -15.85 12.59 8.24
N THR A 435 -16.56 12.23 9.31
CA THR A 435 -16.31 12.76 10.65
C THR A 435 -15.63 11.68 11.46
N THR A 436 -14.42 11.97 11.93
CA THR A 436 -13.69 11.12 12.89
C THR A 436 -13.91 11.69 14.27
N SER A 437 -14.58 10.91 15.14
CA SER A 437 -14.75 11.25 16.55
C SER A 437 -13.63 10.62 17.36
N TYR A 438 -12.85 11.44 18.05
CA TYR A 438 -11.76 10.99 18.90
C TYR A 438 -12.18 10.87 20.35
N ASN A 439 -12.78 11.92 20.91
CA ASN A 439 -13.16 11.96 22.31
C ASN A 439 -14.39 12.88 22.54
N THR A 440 -14.67 13.17 23.81
CA THR A 440 -15.49 14.32 24.21
C THR A 440 -14.58 15.24 25.04
N PRO A 441 -14.53 16.57 24.74
CA PRO A 441 -13.79 17.54 25.55
C PRO A 441 -14.09 17.37 27.04
N PHE A 442 -13.06 17.50 27.89
CA PHE A 442 -13.21 17.25 29.32
C PHE A 442 -14.23 18.21 29.96
N GLY A 443 -14.15 19.48 29.58
CA GLY A 443 -15.12 20.51 29.88
C GLY A 443 -15.63 21.20 28.60
N GLY A 444 -16.79 21.84 28.69
CA GLY A 444 -17.27 22.70 27.60
C GLY A 444 -17.54 21.97 26.28
N SER A 445 -17.20 22.62 25.17
CA SER A 445 -17.35 22.16 23.79
C SER A 445 -16.04 22.14 23.01
N TYR A 446 -14.96 22.72 23.53
CA TYR A 446 -13.66 22.81 22.87
C TYR A 446 -12.53 22.25 23.74
N GLU A 447 -11.49 21.75 23.08
CA GLU A 447 -10.22 21.35 23.69
C GLU A 447 -9.06 21.75 22.75
N TRP A 448 -7.83 21.72 23.24
CA TRP A 448 -6.63 21.84 22.42
C TRP A 448 -6.20 20.48 21.88
N TRP A 449 -5.91 20.39 20.59
CA TRP A 449 -5.43 19.17 19.94
C TRP A 449 -4.08 19.37 19.27
N GLY A 450 -3.18 18.43 19.50
CA GLY A 450 -1.83 18.41 18.96
C GLY A 450 -1.75 18.03 17.48
N GLY A 451 -2.81 17.48 16.89
CA GLY A 451 -2.83 16.94 15.53
C GLY A 451 -2.60 15.43 15.48
N SER A 452 -2.80 14.85 14.30
CA SER A 452 -2.65 13.42 14.00
C SER A 452 -2.05 13.33 12.59
N ALA A 453 -0.72 13.18 12.52
CA ALA A 453 0.08 13.05 11.31
C ALA A 453 1.52 12.65 11.70
N ASP A 454 2.28 12.17 10.72
CA ASP A 454 3.72 11.91 10.84
C ASP A 454 4.53 13.23 10.76
N ASP A 455 5.77 13.21 11.23
CA ASP A 455 6.75 14.31 11.24
C ASP A 455 6.25 15.63 11.90
N LEU A 456 5.34 15.53 12.87
CA LEU A 456 4.83 16.68 13.59
C LEU A 456 5.88 17.23 14.56
N ASN A 457 5.88 18.55 14.71
CA ASN A 457 6.59 19.24 15.79
C ASN A 457 5.79 20.47 16.22
N ASN A 458 4.63 20.18 16.80
CA ASN A 458 3.60 21.15 17.12
C ASN A 458 3.79 21.67 18.54
N THR A 459 3.64 22.98 18.75
CA THR A 459 3.84 23.62 20.05
C THR A 459 2.68 24.51 20.45
N LEU A 460 2.32 24.50 21.73
CA LEU A 460 1.39 25.43 22.37
C LEU A 460 2.16 26.21 23.44
N THR A 461 2.55 27.45 23.14
CA THR A 461 3.50 28.25 23.94
C THR A 461 2.83 29.43 24.64
N ARG A 462 3.20 29.71 25.89
CA ARG A 462 2.74 30.88 26.67
C ARG A 462 3.79 31.39 27.63
N GLN A 463 3.80 32.70 27.86
CA GLN A 463 4.60 33.32 28.90
C GLN A 463 3.92 33.16 30.28
N LEU A 464 4.65 32.65 31.26
CA LEU A 464 4.20 32.46 32.63
C LEU A 464 4.86 33.49 33.56
N ASP A 465 4.03 34.26 34.28
CA ASP A 465 4.49 35.16 35.33
C ASP A 465 4.46 34.47 36.70
N LEU A 466 5.63 34.00 37.14
CA LEU A 466 5.86 33.36 38.43
C LEU A 466 6.42 34.34 39.46
N THR A 467 6.42 35.65 39.19
CA THR A 467 6.83 36.64 40.18
C THR A 467 5.91 36.57 41.41
N GLY A 468 6.53 36.71 42.60
CA GLY A 468 5.84 36.55 43.89
C GLY A 468 5.43 35.11 44.25
N ALA A 469 5.70 34.11 43.42
CA ALA A 469 5.51 32.71 43.77
C ALA A 469 6.65 32.20 44.66
N THR A 470 6.33 31.28 45.56
CA THR A 470 7.28 30.43 46.31
C THR A 470 7.21 28.98 45.87
N SER A 471 6.06 28.57 45.33
CA SER A 471 5.87 27.34 44.55
C SER A 471 4.95 27.62 43.38
N ALA A 472 5.13 26.88 42.29
CA ALA A 472 4.27 26.97 41.11
C ALA A 472 4.18 25.63 40.40
N SER A 473 3.05 25.36 39.78
CA SER A 473 2.86 24.21 38.88
C SER A 473 1.94 24.59 37.74
N ILE A 474 2.08 23.92 36.60
CA ILE A 474 1.11 23.96 35.52
C ILE A 474 0.44 22.60 35.41
N THR A 475 -0.88 22.61 35.29
CA THR A 475 -1.71 21.40 35.19
C THR A 475 -2.57 21.49 33.94
N ALA A 476 -2.91 20.34 33.36
CA ALA A 476 -3.94 20.20 32.33
C ALA A 476 -4.67 18.88 32.54
N LYS A 477 -5.90 18.79 32.06
CA LYS A 477 -6.51 17.51 31.72
C LYS A 477 -5.94 17.09 30.38
N ALA A 478 -5.49 15.84 30.28
CA ALA A 478 -4.94 15.27 29.05
C ALA A 478 -5.63 13.96 28.71
N SER A 479 -5.92 13.75 27.44
CA SER A 479 -6.19 12.43 26.85
C SER A 479 -5.23 12.29 25.68
N TYR A 480 -4.66 11.12 25.47
CA TYR A 480 -3.75 10.91 24.35
C TYR A 480 -3.76 9.45 23.90
N ASP A 481 -3.54 9.27 22.61
CA ASP A 481 -3.29 8.00 21.95
C ASP A 481 -2.22 8.29 20.91
N ILE A 482 -0.98 8.00 21.26
CA ILE A 482 0.25 8.35 20.53
C ILE A 482 1.19 7.13 20.55
N GLU A 483 2.04 6.98 19.54
CA GLU A 483 2.88 5.78 19.41
C GLU A 483 3.87 5.66 20.60
N GLU A 484 3.77 4.56 21.35
CA GLU A 484 4.64 4.25 22.50
C GLU A 484 6.10 4.11 22.05
N ASP A 485 7.04 4.69 22.80
CA ASP A 485 8.48 4.80 22.51
C ASP A 485 8.87 5.71 21.30
N TYR A 486 7.95 6.19 20.47
CA TYR A 486 8.25 6.96 19.24
C TYR A 486 7.70 8.39 19.25
N ASP A 487 6.44 8.55 19.63
CA ASP A 487 5.74 9.83 19.67
C ASP A 487 5.66 10.38 21.10
N TYR A 488 5.91 11.68 21.26
CA TYR A 488 6.02 12.25 22.60
C TYR A 488 5.34 13.60 22.75
N VAL A 489 4.71 13.78 23.92
CA VAL A 489 4.25 15.07 24.44
C VAL A 489 5.21 15.54 25.52
N TYR A 490 5.92 16.62 25.22
CA TYR A 490 6.83 17.29 26.13
C TYR A 490 6.16 18.51 26.77
N ALA A 491 6.48 18.76 28.04
CA ALA A 491 6.29 20.07 28.65
C ALA A 491 7.67 20.69 28.90
N GLU A 492 7.89 21.91 28.40
CA GLU A 492 9.21 22.52 28.37
C GLU A 492 9.15 23.96 28.84
N VAL A 493 10.23 24.41 29.47
CA VAL A 493 10.38 25.78 29.97
C VAL A 493 11.64 26.44 29.43
N SER A 494 11.58 27.74 29.18
CA SER A 494 12.69 28.55 28.73
C SER A 494 12.81 29.83 29.56
N THR A 495 14.03 30.10 30.02
CA THR A 495 14.40 31.30 30.80
C THR A 495 15.15 32.34 29.96
N ASN A 496 15.38 32.07 28.67
CA ASN A 496 16.16 32.92 27.76
C ASN A 496 15.37 33.29 26.49
N GLY A 497 14.07 33.51 26.63
CA GLY A 497 13.22 33.96 25.52
C GLY A 497 13.04 32.94 24.41
N GLY A 498 13.15 31.63 24.72
CA GLY A 498 12.91 30.53 23.78
C GLY A 498 14.14 30.08 22.99
N ALA A 499 15.33 30.63 23.28
CA ALA A 499 16.58 30.23 22.63
C ALA A 499 17.02 28.81 23.01
N SER A 500 16.72 28.37 24.24
CA SER A 500 16.86 26.97 24.67
C SER A 500 15.71 26.57 25.58
N TRP A 501 15.41 25.27 25.60
CA TRP A 501 14.28 24.68 26.33
C TRP A 501 14.77 23.58 27.26
N THR A 502 14.17 23.47 28.44
CA THR A 502 14.42 22.41 29.42
C THR A 502 13.13 21.62 29.61
N SER A 503 13.17 20.31 29.39
CA SER A 503 12.03 19.42 29.63
C SER A 503 11.71 19.32 31.12
N LEU A 504 10.42 19.35 31.43
CA LEU A 504 9.88 19.15 32.76
C LEU A 504 9.48 17.69 32.93
N SER A 505 9.64 17.17 34.14
CA SER A 505 9.27 15.79 34.47
C SER A 505 7.90 15.72 35.16
N ASN A 506 7.19 14.61 34.97
CA ASN A 506 5.97 14.26 35.69
C ASN A 506 5.91 12.74 35.92
N SER A 507 4.92 12.25 36.67
CA SER A 507 4.81 10.83 37.07
C SER A 507 4.29 9.86 36.00
N LEU A 508 3.79 10.38 34.87
CA LEU A 508 3.33 9.63 33.70
C LEU A 508 4.43 9.46 32.64
N ILE A 509 5.64 10.01 32.87
CA ILE A 509 6.79 9.81 31.99
C ILE A 509 7.48 8.52 32.40
N ASP A 510 7.73 7.66 31.42
CA ASP A 510 8.35 6.37 31.67
C ASP A 510 9.85 6.48 31.99
N ALA A 511 10.35 5.44 32.65
CA ALA A 511 11.68 5.46 33.24
C ALA A 511 12.77 5.45 32.17
N GLY A 512 13.42 6.59 31.96
CA GLY A 512 14.47 6.76 30.96
C GLY A 512 14.10 7.77 29.87
N GLU A 513 12.86 8.23 29.87
CA GLU A 513 12.32 9.12 28.86
C GLU A 513 12.25 10.58 29.33
N THR A 514 11.88 11.46 28.40
CA THR A 514 11.79 12.90 28.66
C THR A 514 10.45 13.52 28.27
N GLY A 515 9.52 12.73 27.74
CA GLY A 515 8.16 13.12 27.36
C GLY A 515 7.17 12.02 27.74
N VAL A 516 5.88 12.32 27.64
CA VAL A 516 4.80 11.33 27.81
C VAL A 516 4.50 10.70 26.45
N ASP A 517 4.32 9.39 26.41
CA ASP A 517 4.01 8.58 25.24
C ASP A 517 2.83 7.61 25.52
N GLY A 518 2.52 6.74 24.57
CA GLY A 518 1.52 5.68 24.71
C GLY A 518 0.06 6.16 24.72
N SER A 519 -0.79 5.52 25.54
CA SER A 519 -2.25 5.74 25.46
C SER A 519 -2.92 5.83 26.83
N THR A 520 -3.84 6.80 26.99
CA THR A 520 -4.74 6.86 28.14
C THR A 520 -5.98 5.98 27.98
N SER A 521 -6.09 5.23 26.87
CA SER A 521 -7.27 4.43 26.51
C SER A 521 -8.57 5.25 26.52
N GLY A 522 -8.50 6.50 26.04
CA GLY A 522 -9.62 7.44 25.95
C GLY A 522 -10.02 8.10 27.28
N ASN A 523 -9.26 7.90 28.36
CA ASN A 523 -9.52 8.55 29.63
C ASN A 523 -8.81 9.90 29.74
N TRP A 524 -9.44 10.84 30.44
CA TRP A 524 -8.81 12.10 30.83
C TRP A 524 -8.02 11.92 32.13
N VAL A 525 -6.71 12.16 32.07
CA VAL A 525 -5.77 12.12 33.20
C VAL A 525 -5.30 13.51 33.59
N ASP A 526 -4.72 13.64 34.78
CA ASP A 526 -4.09 14.90 35.23
C ASP A 526 -2.63 14.94 34.80
N LEU A 527 -2.30 15.90 33.93
CA LEU A 527 -0.95 16.17 33.47
C LEU A 527 -0.40 17.39 34.23
N THR A 528 0.40 17.14 35.27
CA THR A 528 0.92 18.19 36.18
C THR A 528 2.44 18.25 36.17
N TYR A 529 2.98 19.46 36.02
CA TYR A 529 4.43 19.73 36.04
C TYR A 529 4.80 20.77 37.10
N ASP A 530 5.82 20.47 37.90
CA ASP A 530 6.37 21.43 38.87
C ASP A 530 7.20 22.52 38.17
N LEU A 531 6.95 23.76 38.55
CA LEU A 531 7.65 24.95 38.08
C LEU A 531 8.34 25.69 39.24
N SER A 532 8.41 25.08 40.43
CA SER A 532 8.89 25.75 41.65
C SER A 532 10.36 26.16 41.54
N ALA A 533 11.17 25.45 40.75
CA ALA A 533 12.55 25.86 40.42
C ALA A 533 12.66 27.22 39.71
N TYR A 534 11.57 27.69 39.10
CA TYR A 534 11.49 28.95 38.35
C TYR A 534 10.70 30.04 39.08
N ALA A 535 10.32 29.78 40.35
CA ALA A 535 9.58 30.74 41.17
C ALA A 535 10.31 32.09 41.27
N GLY A 536 9.54 33.18 41.25
CA GLY A 536 10.06 34.55 41.30
C GLY A 536 10.48 35.15 39.95
N GLN A 537 10.38 34.39 38.85
CA GLN A 537 10.77 34.83 37.52
C GLN A 537 9.60 34.84 36.54
N THR A 538 9.81 35.42 35.37
CA THR A 538 8.94 35.27 34.22
C THR A 538 9.61 34.33 33.23
N VAL A 539 8.92 33.28 32.78
CA VAL A 539 9.46 32.23 31.90
C VAL A 539 8.54 32.01 30.69
N GLN A 540 9.07 31.43 29.62
CA GLN A 540 8.22 30.85 28.58
C GLN A 540 8.00 29.36 28.87
N PHE A 541 6.78 28.91 28.66
CA PHE A 541 6.37 27.52 28.78
C PHE A 541 5.76 27.04 27.47
N ARG A 542 5.97 25.78 27.11
CA ARG A 542 5.22 25.15 26.02
C ARG A 542 4.89 23.70 26.29
N TYR A 543 3.76 23.25 25.75
CA TYR A 543 3.58 21.86 25.35
C TYR A 543 4.14 21.69 23.95
N ARG A 544 4.84 20.58 23.69
CA ARG A 544 5.35 20.22 22.37
C ARG A 544 4.97 18.78 22.06
N TYR A 545 4.18 18.56 21.02
CA TYR A 545 3.86 17.24 20.49
C TYR A 545 4.75 16.98 19.28
N GLN A 546 5.49 15.89 19.32
CA GLN A 546 6.41 15.49 18.27
C GLN A 546 6.10 14.05 17.86
N THR A 547 5.98 13.82 16.55
CA THR A 547 5.84 12.48 15.99
C THR A 547 7.05 12.13 15.13
N ASP A 548 7.29 10.83 14.98
CA ASP A 548 8.30 10.32 14.06
C ASP A 548 7.77 10.24 12.62
N GLY A 549 8.53 9.61 11.72
CA GLY A 549 8.15 9.54 10.30
C GLY A 549 6.99 8.59 9.99
N GLY A 550 6.55 7.72 10.89
CA GLY A 550 5.51 6.73 10.60
C GLY A 550 4.49 6.55 11.70
N VAL A 551 3.39 5.87 11.37
CA VAL A 551 2.36 5.41 12.33
C VAL A 551 1.88 6.49 13.31
N HIS A 552 1.20 7.51 12.82
CA HIS A 552 0.48 8.42 13.71
C HIS A 552 -0.86 7.86 14.23
N LEU A 553 -1.14 8.11 15.51
CA LEU A 553 -2.42 7.83 16.17
C LEU A 553 -3.25 9.10 16.37
N ALA A 554 -4.27 9.09 17.23
CA ALA A 554 -5.20 10.21 17.42
C ALA A 554 -4.52 11.50 17.91
N GLY A 555 -3.32 11.40 18.50
CA GLY A 555 -2.57 12.54 19.01
C GLY A 555 -2.89 12.86 20.46
N VAL A 556 -2.48 14.06 20.89
CA VAL A 556 -2.71 14.59 22.24
C VAL A 556 -3.85 15.60 22.28
N PHE A 557 -4.69 15.47 23.31
CA PHE A 557 -5.78 16.38 23.65
C PHE A 557 -5.53 17.00 25.02
N LEU A 558 -5.62 18.32 25.13
CA LEU A 558 -5.40 19.09 26.36
C LEU A 558 -6.60 19.99 26.62
N ASP A 559 -7.05 20.01 27.87
CA ASP A 559 -8.16 20.84 28.31
C ASP A 559 -7.94 21.31 29.76
N ASN A 560 -8.64 22.37 30.18
CA ASN A 560 -8.53 22.97 31.51
C ASN A 560 -7.08 23.21 31.96
N VAL A 561 -6.27 23.81 31.09
CA VAL A 561 -4.88 24.16 31.39
C VAL A 561 -4.87 25.27 32.46
N SER A 562 -4.18 25.06 33.58
CA SER A 562 -4.16 26.00 34.69
C SER A 562 -2.77 26.19 35.27
N LEU A 563 -2.41 27.46 35.53
CA LEU A 563 -1.26 27.80 36.35
C LEU A 563 -1.69 27.91 37.82
N VAL A 564 -1.03 27.17 38.70
CA VAL A 564 -1.24 27.23 40.14
C VAL A 564 -0.01 27.87 40.79
N LYS A 565 -0.22 28.91 41.61
CA LYS A 565 0.84 29.58 42.39
C LYS A 565 0.52 29.47 43.87
N ASN A 566 1.49 29.03 44.68
CA ASN A 566 1.34 28.90 46.13
C ASN A 566 0.06 28.13 46.55
N GLY A 567 -0.33 27.11 45.77
CA GLY A 567 -1.53 26.29 46.02
C GLY A 567 -2.87 26.90 45.56
N ALA A 568 -2.87 28.07 44.91
CA ALA A 568 -4.08 28.70 44.35
C ALA A 568 -3.98 28.85 42.82
N THR A 569 -5.09 28.59 42.12
CA THR A 569 -5.18 28.82 40.67
C THR A 569 -5.01 30.30 40.35
N ALA A 570 -3.97 30.63 39.58
CA ALA A 570 -3.71 31.97 39.07
C ALA A 570 -4.56 32.28 37.84
N TRP A 571 -4.73 31.30 36.94
CA TRP A 571 -5.63 31.35 35.79
C TRP A 571 -5.92 29.93 35.28
N THR A 572 -6.95 29.82 34.43
CA THR A 572 -7.32 28.60 33.71
C THR A 572 -7.66 28.93 32.26
N ASP A 573 -7.47 27.97 31.37
CA ASP A 573 -7.85 27.99 29.96
C ASP A 573 -8.58 26.67 29.66
N ASP A 574 -9.85 26.77 29.31
CA ASP A 574 -10.75 25.67 28.98
C ASP A 574 -10.98 25.54 27.45
N ALA A 575 -10.12 26.17 26.64
CA ALA A 575 -10.18 26.23 25.18
C ALA A 575 -11.47 26.83 24.56
N GLU A 576 -12.50 27.18 25.33
CA GLU A 576 -13.77 27.72 24.81
C GLU A 576 -13.57 29.03 24.04
N THR A 577 -12.61 29.83 24.49
CA THR A 577 -12.19 31.07 23.80
C THR A 577 -10.69 31.04 23.51
N LEU A 578 -10.30 31.58 22.35
CA LEU A 578 -8.89 31.66 21.99
C LEU A 578 -8.23 32.78 22.81
N ASP A 579 -7.54 32.42 23.89
CA ASP A 579 -6.75 33.37 24.66
C ASP A 579 -5.52 33.81 23.86
N ALA A 580 -5.42 35.12 23.60
CA ALA A 580 -4.33 35.72 22.83
C ALA A 580 -2.93 35.58 23.47
N ALA A 581 -2.84 35.14 24.73
CA ALA A 581 -1.57 34.85 25.37
C ALA A 581 -0.96 33.49 24.97
N TRP A 582 -1.72 32.61 24.30
CA TRP A 582 -1.16 31.42 23.66
C TRP A 582 -0.63 31.73 22.26
N THR A 583 0.53 31.17 21.95
CA THR A 583 1.08 31.07 20.60
C THR A 583 1.04 29.60 20.20
N ALA A 584 0.08 29.23 19.35
CA ALA A 584 -0.05 27.90 18.80
C ALA A 584 0.70 27.79 17.46
N LYS A 585 1.50 26.73 17.31
CA LYS A 585 2.10 26.28 16.05
C LYS A 585 1.68 24.82 15.87
N GLY A 586 0.72 24.57 14.98
CA GLY A 586 0.17 23.24 14.71
C GLY A 586 -0.91 22.76 15.68
N PHE A 587 -0.86 23.14 16.97
CA PHE A 587 -1.99 22.94 17.87
C PHE A 587 -3.23 23.69 17.39
N THR A 588 -4.40 23.06 17.47
CA THR A 588 -5.70 23.65 17.09
C THR A 588 -6.73 23.47 18.19
N ARG A 589 -7.81 24.27 18.16
CA ARG A 589 -8.97 24.03 19.03
C ARG A 589 -9.99 23.17 18.29
N MET A 590 -10.48 22.10 18.91
CA MET A 590 -11.43 21.18 18.30
C MET A 590 -12.56 20.76 19.24
N THR A 591 -13.58 20.09 18.72
CA THR A 591 -14.78 19.72 19.46
C THR A 591 -14.88 18.21 19.73
N GLY A 592 -13.74 17.53 19.94
CA GLY A 592 -13.66 16.06 20.05
C GLY A 592 -13.80 15.29 18.73
N SER A 593 -14.01 15.98 17.61
CA SER A 593 -14.02 15.36 16.27
C SER A 593 -13.44 16.28 15.20
N ILE A 594 -12.95 15.67 14.11
CA ILE A 594 -12.59 16.36 12.87
C ILE A 594 -13.54 15.91 11.76
N THR A 595 -13.78 16.80 10.80
CA THR A 595 -14.56 16.46 9.59
C THR A 595 -13.73 16.80 8.37
N ASP A 596 -13.36 15.76 7.63
CA ASP A 596 -12.56 15.86 6.42
C ASP A 596 -13.44 15.75 5.18
N VAL A 597 -12.94 16.33 4.08
CA VAL A 597 -13.61 16.35 2.78
C VAL A 597 -12.77 15.58 1.78
N TYR A 598 -13.28 14.44 1.33
CA TYR A 598 -12.59 13.53 0.45
C TYR A 598 -13.12 13.60 -0.99
N PRO A 599 -12.24 13.82 -1.99
CA PRO A 599 -12.58 13.65 -3.39
C PRO A 599 -13.03 12.22 -3.70
N ARG A 600 -13.97 12.11 -4.65
CA ARG A 600 -14.43 10.83 -5.19
C ARG A 600 -14.94 11.03 -6.61
N PHE A 601 -14.83 10.00 -7.44
CA PHE A 601 -15.23 10.05 -8.84
C PHE A 601 -15.44 8.63 -9.38
N TYR A 602 -16.14 8.52 -10.51
CA TYR A 602 -16.13 7.28 -11.29
C TYR A 602 -15.13 7.38 -12.43
N ILE A 603 -14.54 6.25 -12.82
CA ILE A 603 -13.85 6.10 -14.10
C ILE A 603 -14.53 4.98 -14.88
N ALA A 604 -15.07 5.27 -16.06
CA ALA A 604 -15.63 4.25 -16.94
C ALA A 604 -14.75 4.07 -18.18
N GLU A 605 -14.33 2.83 -18.43
CA GLU A 605 -13.43 2.45 -19.53
C GLU A 605 -14.03 1.35 -20.41
N ASN A 606 -13.56 1.24 -21.65
CA ASN A 606 -13.97 0.19 -22.59
C ASN A 606 -12.96 -0.96 -22.58
N ARG A 607 -13.18 -1.98 -21.73
CA ARG A 607 -12.30 -3.14 -21.63
C ARG A 607 -12.56 -4.13 -22.76
N THR A 608 -11.53 -4.37 -23.56
CA THR A 608 -11.54 -5.29 -24.70
C THR A 608 -10.26 -6.12 -24.72
N TYR A 609 -10.23 -7.19 -25.51
CA TYR A 609 -9.05 -8.04 -25.67
C TYR A 609 -8.01 -7.41 -26.62
N PHE A 610 -7.50 -6.22 -26.28
CA PHE A 610 -6.55 -5.47 -27.10
C PHE A 610 -5.22 -5.27 -26.35
N GLY A 611 -4.10 -5.53 -27.03
CA GLY A 611 -2.77 -5.51 -26.40
C GLY A 611 -2.64 -6.57 -25.32
N TYR A 612 -2.01 -6.24 -24.19
CA TYR A 612 -1.87 -7.17 -23.06
C TYR A 612 -3.20 -7.57 -22.42
N ASP A 613 -4.28 -6.79 -22.59
CA ASP A 613 -5.63 -7.21 -22.16
C ASP A 613 -6.19 -8.38 -23.01
N ASP A 614 -5.52 -8.84 -24.09
CA ASP A 614 -5.88 -10.11 -24.75
C ASP A 614 -5.80 -11.30 -23.78
N THR A 615 -4.92 -11.21 -22.77
CA THR A 615 -4.81 -12.20 -21.69
C THR A 615 -6.10 -12.34 -20.87
N LEU A 616 -7.00 -11.35 -20.87
CA LEU A 616 -8.33 -11.48 -20.24
C LEU A 616 -9.23 -12.51 -20.94
N ARG A 617 -8.89 -12.89 -22.18
CA ARG A 617 -9.64 -13.92 -22.93
C ARG A 617 -9.34 -15.33 -22.40
N THR A 618 -8.11 -15.58 -21.97
CA THR A 618 -7.58 -16.96 -21.76
C THR A 618 -6.78 -17.14 -20.48
N GLY A 619 -6.29 -16.06 -19.87
CA GLY A 619 -5.39 -16.07 -18.73
C GLY A 619 -6.08 -16.20 -17.37
N GLY A 620 -7.34 -15.76 -17.25
CA GLY A 620 -8.12 -15.90 -16.01
C GLY A 620 -8.17 -17.36 -15.57
N TYR A 621 -7.91 -17.63 -14.29
CA TYR A 621 -7.73 -19.00 -13.81
C TYR A 621 -8.40 -19.30 -12.45
N ASN A 622 -8.78 -20.57 -12.27
CA ASN A 622 -9.36 -21.08 -11.03
C ASN A 622 -8.72 -22.41 -10.63
N TYR A 623 -8.32 -22.54 -9.37
CA TYR A 623 -7.86 -23.80 -8.77
C TYR A 623 -9.06 -24.69 -8.45
N GLY A 624 -9.68 -25.24 -9.49
CA GLY A 624 -10.93 -25.97 -9.37
C GLY A 624 -10.82 -27.40 -8.86
N PHE A 625 -9.60 -27.97 -8.86
CA PHE A 625 -9.34 -29.40 -8.67
C PHE A 625 -8.36 -29.67 -7.52
N THR A 626 -8.26 -28.79 -6.52
CA THR A 626 -7.25 -28.84 -5.46
C THR A 626 -7.16 -30.17 -4.69
N ASN A 627 -8.25 -30.93 -4.63
CA ASN A 627 -8.32 -32.24 -3.99
C ASN A 627 -7.74 -33.39 -4.83
N THR A 628 -7.60 -33.23 -6.14
CA THR A 628 -7.11 -34.28 -7.05
C THR A 628 -5.91 -33.87 -7.88
N ARG A 629 -5.80 -32.59 -8.26
CA ARG A 629 -4.78 -31.97 -9.11
C ARG A 629 -4.44 -30.58 -8.54
N PRO A 630 -3.66 -30.49 -7.43
CA PRO A 630 -3.45 -29.26 -6.67
C PRO A 630 -2.82 -28.11 -7.47
N ASN A 631 -1.95 -28.42 -8.43
CA ASN A 631 -1.27 -27.43 -9.28
C ASN A 631 -1.93 -27.29 -10.66
N TRP A 632 -3.17 -27.77 -10.79
CA TRP A 632 -3.94 -27.63 -12.01
C TRP A 632 -4.99 -26.52 -11.89
N VAL A 633 -4.90 -25.56 -12.80
CA VAL A 633 -5.88 -24.50 -12.99
C VAL A 633 -6.72 -24.73 -14.24
N GLU A 634 -8.02 -24.48 -14.12
CA GLU A 634 -8.89 -24.28 -15.28
C GLU A 634 -8.87 -22.81 -15.70
N ARG A 635 -9.17 -22.54 -16.97
CA ARG A 635 -9.19 -21.18 -17.54
C ARG A 635 -10.61 -20.65 -17.72
N PHE A 636 -10.77 -19.34 -17.59
CA PHE A 636 -12.00 -18.62 -17.89
C PHE A 636 -11.70 -17.28 -18.57
N SER A 637 -12.73 -16.69 -19.17
CA SER A 637 -12.63 -15.38 -19.81
C SER A 637 -13.30 -14.30 -18.96
N ASN A 638 -12.69 -13.12 -18.89
CA ASN A 638 -13.31 -11.90 -18.35
C ASN A 638 -14.14 -11.22 -19.46
N HIS A 639 -15.35 -10.73 -19.16
CA HIS A 639 -16.28 -10.21 -20.18
C HIS A 639 -15.81 -8.88 -20.76
N GLN A 640 -15.94 -8.68 -22.07
CA GLN A 640 -15.65 -7.37 -22.67
C GLN A 640 -16.83 -6.41 -22.46
N GLY A 641 -16.53 -5.14 -22.20
CA GLY A 641 -17.55 -4.12 -22.04
C GLY A 641 -17.06 -2.90 -21.27
N MET A 642 -18.03 -2.10 -20.85
CA MET A 642 -17.76 -0.95 -20.00
C MET A 642 -17.49 -1.43 -18.58
N LEU A 643 -16.28 -1.26 -18.08
CA LEU A 643 -15.97 -1.44 -16.67
C LEU A 643 -16.04 -0.08 -15.97
N VAL A 644 -16.76 -0.01 -14.84
CA VAL A 644 -16.91 1.23 -14.07
C VAL A 644 -16.16 1.05 -12.75
N TRP A 645 -15.22 1.93 -12.48
CA TRP A 645 -14.46 1.99 -11.24
C TRP A 645 -14.98 3.12 -10.36
N TYR A 646 -15.12 2.87 -9.06
CA TYR A 646 -15.42 3.90 -8.08
C TYR A 646 -14.15 4.23 -7.28
N VAL A 647 -13.65 5.44 -7.46
CA VAL A 647 -12.49 5.95 -6.73
C VAL A 647 -12.96 6.82 -5.57
N ASN A 648 -12.50 6.51 -4.36
CA ASN A 648 -12.93 7.20 -3.14
C ASN A 648 -11.76 7.44 -2.18
N TYR A 649 -11.28 8.69 -2.12
CA TYR A 649 -10.09 9.04 -1.33
C TYR A 649 -10.32 9.07 0.18
N ALA A 650 -11.53 8.80 0.64
CA ALA A 650 -11.76 8.55 2.07
C ALA A 650 -11.17 7.22 2.57
N TYR A 651 -10.66 6.40 1.64
CA TYR A 651 -10.01 5.13 1.93
C TYR A 651 -8.62 5.14 1.31
N GLY A 652 -7.62 4.67 2.07
CA GLY A 652 -6.22 4.59 1.61
C GLY A 652 -5.91 3.31 0.83
N ASP A 653 -6.77 2.30 0.91
CA ASP A 653 -6.56 0.92 0.48
C ASP A 653 -7.87 0.29 -0.05
N ASN A 654 -7.80 -0.95 -0.53
CA ASN A 654 -8.94 -1.75 -0.99
C ASN A 654 -9.28 -2.94 -0.06
N ASN A 655 -9.01 -2.80 1.24
CA ASN A 655 -9.24 -3.84 2.25
C ASN A 655 -10.72 -3.93 2.61
N THR A 656 -11.53 -4.41 1.67
CA THR A 656 -12.97 -4.63 1.85
C THR A 656 -13.28 -5.63 2.96
N SER A 657 -12.31 -6.41 3.43
CA SER A 657 -12.37 -7.20 4.66
C SER A 657 -12.55 -6.34 5.92
N GLN A 658 -11.91 -5.18 5.97
CA GLN A 658 -11.96 -4.22 7.07
C GLN A 658 -13.10 -3.20 6.90
N HIS A 659 -13.36 -2.76 5.67
CA HIS A 659 -14.43 -1.81 5.35
C HIS A 659 -15.37 -2.32 4.22
N PRO A 660 -16.27 -3.27 4.50
CA PRO A 660 -17.06 -3.94 3.46
C PRO A 660 -17.89 -3.00 2.58
N GLY A 661 -17.63 -3.11 1.28
CA GLY A 661 -18.23 -2.32 0.21
C GLY A 661 -17.53 -0.99 -0.11
N TYR A 662 -16.42 -0.68 0.55
CA TYR A 662 -15.64 0.53 0.32
C TYR A 662 -14.17 0.21 0.03
N GLY A 663 -13.46 1.17 -0.54
CA GLY A 663 -12.06 1.06 -0.91
C GLY A 663 -11.63 2.28 -1.72
N LEU A 664 -10.32 2.43 -1.92
CA LEU A 664 -9.71 3.49 -2.69
C LEU A 664 -10.13 3.43 -4.16
N ASN A 665 -10.12 2.25 -4.78
CA ASN A 665 -10.38 2.04 -6.21
C ASN A 665 -10.98 0.65 -6.47
N LEU A 666 -12.32 0.55 -6.54
CA LEU A 666 -13.01 -0.74 -6.72
C LEU A 666 -13.81 -0.78 -8.04
N PRO A 667 -13.76 -1.90 -8.80
CA PRO A 667 -14.66 -2.08 -9.93
C PRO A 667 -16.08 -2.38 -9.44
N VAL A 668 -17.06 -1.75 -10.09
CA VAL A 668 -18.47 -1.99 -9.82
C VAL A 668 -18.94 -3.18 -10.64
N ASP A 669 -19.08 -4.31 -9.96
CA ASP A 669 -19.63 -5.53 -10.54
C ASP A 669 -21.14 -5.39 -10.80
N VAL A 670 -21.54 -5.54 -12.06
CA VAL A 670 -22.95 -5.49 -12.49
C VAL A 670 -23.79 -6.63 -11.88
N ARG A 671 -23.18 -7.74 -11.46
CA ARG A 671 -23.82 -8.92 -10.83
C ARG A 671 -22.99 -9.42 -9.64
N PRO A 672 -22.97 -8.68 -8.52
CA PRO A 672 -22.00 -8.87 -7.44
C PRO A 672 -22.23 -10.12 -6.56
N ASP A 673 -23.22 -10.96 -6.87
CA ASP A 673 -23.59 -12.12 -6.06
C ASP A 673 -22.53 -13.24 -6.13
N LYS A 674 -22.43 -14.06 -5.07
CA LYS A 674 -21.49 -15.18 -5.04
C LYS A 674 -21.89 -16.30 -5.99
N ILE A 675 -20.89 -16.91 -6.61
CA ILE A 675 -21.05 -18.17 -7.35
C ILE A 675 -20.99 -19.33 -6.35
N ASN A 676 -22.13 -19.98 -6.08
CA ASN A 676 -22.21 -21.10 -5.14
C ASN A 676 -21.98 -22.44 -5.85
N VAL A 677 -21.05 -23.24 -5.33
CA VAL A 677 -20.80 -24.63 -5.75
C VAL A 677 -21.44 -25.54 -4.70
N GLY A 678 -22.55 -26.20 -5.05
CA GLY A 678 -23.40 -26.94 -4.11
C GLY A 678 -22.62 -27.88 -3.17
N GLY A 679 -22.70 -27.63 -1.86
CA GLY A 679 -22.00 -28.41 -0.84
C GLY A 679 -20.48 -28.20 -0.74
N GLN A 680 -19.87 -27.41 -1.63
CA GLN A 680 -18.43 -27.10 -1.64
C GLN A 680 -18.10 -25.68 -1.19
N GLY A 681 -19.09 -24.78 -1.10
CA GLY A 681 -18.90 -23.37 -0.77
C GLY A 681 -19.06 -22.48 -2.00
N THR A 682 -18.24 -21.45 -2.13
CA THR A 682 -18.32 -20.48 -3.25
C THR A 682 -17.02 -20.36 -4.03
N ILE A 683 -17.10 -19.94 -5.28
CA ILE A 683 -15.91 -19.44 -5.99
C ILE A 683 -15.45 -18.14 -5.31
N SER A 684 -14.13 -17.92 -5.30
CA SER A 684 -13.53 -16.76 -4.65
C SER A 684 -13.82 -15.46 -5.41
N ASN A 685 -13.72 -14.32 -4.73
CA ASN A 685 -14.11 -13.02 -5.27
C ASN A 685 -13.22 -12.54 -6.41
N ARG A 686 -11.92 -12.82 -6.39
CA ARG A 686 -11.04 -12.51 -7.53
C ARG A 686 -11.48 -13.17 -8.86
N ARG A 687 -12.30 -14.23 -8.81
CA ARG A 687 -12.95 -14.85 -9.99
C ARG A 687 -14.40 -14.41 -10.19
N ASN A 688 -15.12 -14.01 -9.14
CA ASN A 688 -16.53 -13.60 -9.24
C ASN A 688 -16.72 -12.41 -10.19
N GLY A 689 -15.77 -11.47 -10.25
CA GLY A 689 -15.82 -10.33 -11.17
C GLY A 689 -15.60 -10.62 -12.66
N PHE A 690 -15.58 -11.89 -13.10
CA PHE A 690 -15.37 -12.26 -14.52
C PHE A 690 -16.44 -11.70 -15.47
N ASP A 691 -17.59 -11.27 -14.96
CA ASP A 691 -18.70 -10.69 -15.71
C ASP A 691 -19.05 -9.25 -15.25
N ALA A 692 -18.16 -8.59 -14.51
CA ALA A 692 -18.38 -7.27 -13.90
C ALA A 692 -18.77 -6.16 -14.88
N THR A 693 -18.40 -6.28 -16.16
CA THR A 693 -18.63 -5.24 -17.17
C THR A 693 -20.10 -5.08 -17.55
N PHE A 694 -20.50 -3.84 -17.84
CA PHE A 694 -21.75 -3.50 -18.51
C PHE A 694 -21.59 -3.68 -20.02
N SER A 695 -22.59 -4.23 -20.70
CA SER A 695 -22.50 -4.50 -22.15
C SER A 695 -23.86 -4.53 -22.84
N LEU A 696 -23.86 -4.22 -24.15
CA LEU A 696 -24.97 -4.48 -25.08
C LEU A 696 -25.07 -5.97 -25.49
N TYR A 697 -24.06 -6.78 -25.18
CA TYR A 697 -23.97 -8.19 -25.52
C TYR A 697 -24.06 -9.07 -24.28
N ALA A 698 -24.57 -10.29 -24.49
CA ALA A 698 -24.69 -11.28 -23.42
C ALA A 698 -23.30 -11.84 -23.08
N LYS A 699 -23.10 -12.22 -21.82
CA LYS A 699 -21.92 -13.00 -21.40
C LYS A 699 -22.21 -14.48 -21.67
N PRO A 700 -21.41 -15.19 -22.48
CA PRO A 700 -21.57 -16.63 -22.67
C PRO A 700 -21.52 -17.41 -21.35
N ALA A 701 -22.15 -18.57 -21.32
CA ALA A 701 -22.11 -19.47 -20.17
C ALA A 701 -20.66 -19.80 -19.76
N GLN A 702 -20.41 -19.91 -18.46
CA GLN A 702 -19.10 -20.21 -17.88
C GLN A 702 -19.25 -21.31 -16.83
N THR A 703 -18.36 -22.29 -16.89
CA THR A 703 -18.26 -23.35 -15.88
C THR A 703 -17.06 -23.08 -14.99
N PHE A 704 -17.24 -23.29 -13.70
CA PHE A 704 -16.19 -23.33 -12.69
C PHE A 704 -16.24 -24.65 -11.93
N HIS A 705 -15.13 -25.04 -11.33
CA HIS A 705 -15.05 -26.16 -10.42
C HIS A 705 -14.58 -25.71 -9.03
N ARG A 706 -15.01 -26.45 -7.99
CA ARG A 706 -14.39 -26.40 -6.67
C ARG A 706 -14.29 -27.83 -6.15
N ASN A 707 -13.08 -28.26 -5.80
CA ASN A 707 -12.79 -29.65 -5.44
C ASN A 707 -13.30 -30.68 -6.48
N GLY A 708 -13.22 -30.33 -7.77
CA GLY A 708 -13.69 -31.13 -8.89
C GLY A 708 -15.21 -31.12 -9.11
N VAL A 709 -15.99 -30.41 -8.28
CA VAL A 709 -17.45 -30.28 -8.46
C VAL A 709 -17.75 -29.06 -9.31
N ALA A 710 -18.47 -29.27 -10.42
CA ALA A 710 -18.81 -28.22 -11.37
C ALA A 710 -20.00 -27.35 -10.90
N VAL A 711 -19.93 -26.06 -11.22
CA VAL A 711 -21.07 -25.14 -11.30
C VAL A 711 -21.04 -24.45 -12.67
N THR A 712 -22.17 -24.43 -13.36
CA THR A 712 -22.30 -23.72 -14.64
C THR A 712 -23.21 -22.52 -14.46
N LEU A 713 -22.66 -21.34 -14.67
CA LEU A 713 -23.43 -20.12 -14.83
C LEU A 713 -24.00 -20.09 -16.25
N PRO A 714 -25.30 -19.83 -16.42
CA PRO A 714 -25.90 -19.73 -17.74
C PRO A 714 -25.38 -18.49 -18.49
N GLU A 715 -25.72 -18.38 -19.77
CA GLU A 715 -25.55 -17.11 -20.48
C GLU A 715 -26.26 -15.98 -19.71
N LEU A 716 -25.55 -14.89 -19.45
CA LEU A 716 -26.05 -13.77 -18.66
C LEU A 716 -26.53 -12.66 -19.59
N ALA A 717 -27.76 -12.19 -19.36
CA ALA A 717 -28.41 -11.19 -20.19
C ALA A 717 -27.62 -9.86 -20.21
N PRO A 718 -27.60 -9.13 -21.35
CA PRO A 718 -26.94 -7.83 -21.45
C PRO A 718 -27.45 -6.83 -20.41
N ASN A 719 -26.54 -6.02 -19.88
CA ASN A 719 -26.88 -4.86 -19.04
C ASN A 719 -26.01 -3.67 -19.45
N PRO A 720 -26.54 -2.73 -20.26
CA PRO A 720 -25.74 -1.64 -20.81
C PRO A 720 -25.77 -0.35 -19.98
N ILE A 721 -26.29 -0.39 -18.75
CA ILE A 721 -26.51 0.82 -17.93
C ILE A 721 -25.95 0.63 -16.53
N PHE A 722 -24.92 1.40 -16.21
CA PHE A 722 -24.55 1.70 -14.84
C PHE A 722 -25.49 2.79 -14.29
N SER A 723 -25.97 2.63 -13.06
CA SER A 723 -26.82 3.60 -12.36
C SER A 723 -26.56 3.55 -10.86
N ASP A 724 -26.04 4.62 -10.28
CA ASP A 724 -25.74 4.68 -8.85
C ASP A 724 -26.90 5.22 -7.99
N LYS A 725 -28.15 5.17 -8.51
CA LYS A 725 -29.37 5.53 -7.78
C LYS A 725 -29.56 4.62 -6.55
N GLY A 726 -28.98 5.05 -5.43
CA GLY A 726 -28.90 4.33 -4.18
C GLY A 726 -27.52 3.73 -3.95
N ILE A 727 -26.92 4.05 -2.81
CA ILE A 727 -25.57 3.62 -2.41
C ILE A 727 -25.41 2.09 -2.46
N ALA A 728 -26.46 1.34 -2.11
CA ALA A 728 -26.42 -0.12 -2.04
C ALA A 728 -26.78 -0.84 -3.36
N LYS A 729 -26.88 -0.14 -4.50
CA LYS A 729 -27.36 -0.72 -5.76
C LYS A 729 -26.54 -1.92 -6.26
N TYR A 730 -25.23 -1.88 -6.04
CA TYR A 730 -24.26 -2.91 -6.42
C TYR A 730 -23.60 -3.55 -5.19
N TRP A 731 -24.24 -3.43 -4.03
CA TRP A 731 -23.77 -3.97 -2.76
C TRP A 731 -24.71 -5.06 -2.26
N THR A 732 -24.14 -6.13 -1.72
CA THR A 732 -24.86 -7.21 -1.05
C THR A 732 -24.05 -7.71 0.14
N SER A 733 -24.70 -7.87 1.30
CA SER A 733 -24.05 -8.48 2.47
C SER A 733 -23.67 -9.95 2.22
N GLY A 734 -24.32 -10.62 1.27
CA GLY A 734 -23.96 -11.96 0.84
C GLY A 734 -22.58 -12.05 0.19
N ASN A 735 -22.08 -10.94 -0.37
CA ASN A 735 -20.77 -10.84 -0.99
C ASN A 735 -20.06 -9.51 -0.67
N ALA A 736 -19.91 -9.22 0.62
CA ALA A 736 -19.52 -7.89 1.07
C ALA A 736 -18.10 -7.45 0.67
N TRP A 737 -17.21 -8.38 0.29
CA TRP A 737 -15.84 -8.06 -0.13
C TRP A 737 -15.72 -7.79 -1.64
N ASN A 738 -16.59 -8.36 -2.49
CA ASN A 738 -16.64 -8.09 -3.93
C ASN A 738 -17.56 -6.91 -4.27
N SER A 739 -18.70 -6.83 -3.58
CA SER A 739 -19.78 -5.89 -3.91
C SER A 739 -19.49 -4.47 -3.41
N VAL A 740 -19.90 -3.45 -4.17
CA VAL A 740 -19.47 -2.05 -3.94
C VAL A 740 -20.64 -1.15 -3.53
N LYS A 741 -20.43 -0.35 -2.48
CA LYS A 741 -21.30 0.76 -2.10
C LYS A 741 -20.92 2.00 -2.90
N VAL A 742 -21.69 2.28 -3.94
CA VAL A 742 -21.47 3.37 -4.88
C VAL A 742 -21.84 4.74 -4.29
N ALA A 743 -21.47 5.84 -4.95
CA ALA A 743 -21.58 7.20 -4.41
C ALA A 743 -23.02 7.66 -4.07
N GLY A 744 -24.02 7.10 -4.76
CA GLY A 744 -25.42 7.42 -4.50
C GLY A 744 -25.90 8.74 -5.11
N THR A 745 -25.21 9.28 -6.12
CA THR A 745 -25.43 10.65 -6.61
C THR A 745 -26.52 10.78 -7.68
N GLY A 746 -27.07 9.65 -8.15
CA GLY A 746 -28.05 9.59 -9.24
C GLY A 746 -27.44 9.54 -10.64
N THR A 747 -26.11 9.42 -10.72
CA THR A 747 -25.31 9.30 -11.93
C THR A 747 -25.64 8.00 -12.68
N THR A 748 -25.78 8.10 -13.99
CA THR A 748 -25.95 6.97 -14.90
C THR A 748 -24.95 7.04 -16.04
N ILE A 749 -24.40 5.90 -16.44
CA ILE A 749 -23.54 5.76 -17.62
C ILE A 749 -24.16 4.68 -18.50
N GLN A 750 -24.69 5.08 -19.66
CA GLN A 750 -25.38 4.20 -20.60
C GLN A 750 -24.55 3.97 -21.85
N ILE A 751 -24.35 2.73 -22.24
CA ILE A 751 -23.75 2.37 -23.53
C ILE A 751 -24.79 2.61 -24.63
N LEU A 752 -24.46 3.49 -25.58
CA LEU A 752 -25.26 3.77 -26.78
C LEU A 752 -24.78 2.97 -27.99
N LYS A 753 -23.49 2.68 -28.05
CA LYS A 753 -22.85 1.86 -29.08
C LYS A 753 -21.70 1.10 -28.44
N GLN A 754 -21.58 -0.18 -28.78
CA GLN A 754 -20.45 -1.05 -28.45
C GLN A 754 -20.12 -1.81 -29.73
N GLY A 755 -18.82 -1.94 -30.06
CA GLY A 755 -18.39 -2.83 -31.13
C GLY A 755 -18.11 -4.26 -30.65
N THR A 756 -17.74 -5.12 -31.59
CA THR A 756 -17.48 -6.55 -31.33
C THR A 756 -16.02 -6.94 -31.55
N ASN A 757 -15.22 -6.08 -32.20
CA ASN A 757 -13.78 -6.30 -32.37
C ASN A 757 -12.99 -5.64 -31.23
N PRO A 758 -11.80 -6.15 -30.89
CA PRO A 758 -10.97 -5.57 -29.84
C PRO A 758 -10.64 -4.08 -30.00
N THR A 759 -10.55 -3.60 -31.24
CA THR A 759 -10.21 -2.21 -31.58
C THR A 759 -11.42 -1.28 -31.70
N ASP A 760 -12.64 -1.79 -31.50
CA ASP A 760 -13.82 -0.99 -31.75
C ASP A 760 -14.09 0.03 -30.64
N ASP A 761 -14.50 1.23 -31.05
CA ASP A 761 -14.95 2.28 -30.16
C ASP A 761 -16.27 1.91 -29.43
N MET A 762 -16.41 2.47 -28.24
CA MET A 762 -17.65 2.53 -27.47
C MET A 762 -18.17 3.96 -27.40
N VAL A 763 -19.49 4.16 -27.47
CA VAL A 763 -20.11 5.46 -27.18
C VAL A 763 -20.95 5.33 -25.93
N VAL A 764 -20.64 6.14 -24.93
CA VAL A 764 -21.38 6.20 -23.66
C VAL A 764 -22.08 7.53 -23.49
N LYS A 765 -23.22 7.53 -22.79
CA LYS A 765 -23.93 8.72 -22.34
C LYS A 765 -23.87 8.77 -20.82
N VAL A 766 -23.13 9.73 -20.29
CA VAL A 766 -23.11 10.06 -18.85
C VAL A 766 -24.26 11.02 -18.57
N SER A 767 -25.03 10.80 -17.51
CA SER A 767 -26.04 11.74 -17.02
C SER A 767 -25.96 11.83 -15.50
N ASN A 768 -25.95 13.05 -14.97
CA ASN A 768 -25.62 13.35 -13.58
C ASN A 768 -26.37 14.59 -13.09
#